data_AF-A0A544ZCA5-F1
#
_entry.id   AF-A0A544ZCA5-F1
#
_cell.length_a   1.000
_cell.length_b   1.000
_cell.length_c   1.000
_cell.angle_alpha   90.00
_cell.angle_beta   90.00
_cell.angle_gamma   90.00
#
_symmetry.space_group_name_H-M   'P 1'
#
loop_
_entity.id
_entity.type
_entity.pdbx_description
1 polymer ?
#
loop_
_entity_poly.entity_id
_entity_poly.type
_entity_poly.pdbx_seq_one_letter_code
_entity_poly.pdbx_strand_id
1 'polypeptide(L)'
;MRTPHRGIAVAVAAAAALFPAAPSVLASTSTAGPRVACTATLSAPTREAAFGEAAKAAGVPESLLKAVAYMLSRWDDHQGRPSSDGGYGVFDLGDRAPEAWDGADKGHAVGTTSQIAAAAELTGLTADALRREPNANICGGAALLASYHDGGDDLGSWRDAVARFGAKHDFVRQVYQTLRSGESRVTADGQTVTLAADDSVTLPQTKAAADPGADCPSGPDCELIPAPYAKHDPDDPDNTTDYGNHDIADRTGPGGPTLDYIVIHDTEGYYDPSVRLVQDPTYMAWNYTVRSSDGHIAQHLDAKDVGWHAGNWYVNMHAIGIEHEGFAGTANWFTESMYQTSATLVKHLAGKYAIPLDRAHVIGHDQVPGTVLGATKSMHWDPGPYWDWDHYFDLLGTPIGGTQKTTTDVAPGDVVEVRTGYQDNPQPLTGCATASPPSPDCVPGAGTNFLPLHQSPSETAPLAADPGWKPTGEAGTTYASDISARVVSGHKLVVSQVQNNWLGVWWAGSLAWLHNPTDHPVVVRTQAKTVTVKAGATTPAPVYGRAYPETTAYTGTGIPVQTLSPLEYKIQPGQTYAVSDDDVVTDYYRATTFDGSAPGDRTDLKGQDRYYQLWYAHRHVFIRAADVDLHETRPVAVVNTTPPVVRGVPKVGRTLTASSGAWTPSPKRIRFQWLRDGAEVRGATGRTYHVKSRDRGARLSVRVTASAGGYEPGAATSAATSPVRSAKPVRHGKPRRRSHHRHVWSRH
;
A
#
# COMPACT_ATOMS: atom_id res chain seq x y z
N MET A 1 9.32 -32.53 -31.27
CA MET A 1 8.80 -33.35 -32.39
C MET A 1 8.12 -34.60 -31.84
N ARG A 2 6.79 -34.65 -31.85
CA ARG A 2 5.95 -35.79 -32.26
C ARG A 2 4.49 -35.47 -31.96
N THR A 3 3.73 -35.35 -33.03
CA THR A 3 2.28 -35.22 -33.15
C THR A 3 1.61 -36.62 -33.11
N PRO A 4 0.26 -36.71 -33.08
CA PRO A 4 -0.50 -37.64 -32.23
C PRO A 4 -1.28 -38.69 -33.04
N HIS A 5 -2.15 -39.46 -32.38
CA HIS A 5 -3.54 -39.77 -32.79
C HIS A 5 -4.07 -41.01 -32.06
N ARG A 6 -5.29 -40.92 -31.52
CA ARG A 6 -6.38 -41.88 -31.79
C ARG A 6 -7.69 -41.34 -31.22
N GLY A 7 -8.64 -41.08 -32.13
CA GLY A 7 -10.04 -40.85 -31.80
C GLY A 7 -10.79 -42.15 -31.57
N ILE A 8 -11.88 -42.07 -30.83
CA ILE A 8 -12.92 -43.12 -30.77
C ILE A 8 -14.26 -42.41 -30.93
N ALA A 9 -14.98 -42.81 -31.97
CA ALA A 9 -16.36 -42.45 -32.25
C ALA A 9 -17.29 -43.32 -31.39
N VAL A 10 -18.34 -42.74 -30.82
CA VAL A 10 -19.46 -43.48 -30.23
C VAL A 10 -20.73 -43.10 -31.00
N ALA A 11 -21.38 -44.13 -31.53
CA ALA A 11 -22.58 -44.07 -32.34
C ALA A 11 -23.82 -43.73 -31.51
N VAL A 12 -24.67 -42.86 -32.06
CA VAL A 12 -26.00 -42.55 -31.54
C VAL A 12 -26.99 -43.57 -32.13
N ALA A 13 -27.66 -44.34 -31.28
CA ALA A 13 -28.81 -45.15 -31.65
C ALA A 13 -30.09 -44.45 -31.18
N ALA A 14 -30.93 -44.08 -32.15
CA ALA A 14 -32.27 -43.56 -31.93
C ALA A 14 -33.26 -44.70 -31.68
N ALA A 15 -34.09 -44.59 -30.64
CA ALA A 15 -35.29 -45.38 -30.48
C ALA A 15 -36.43 -44.45 -30.04
N ALA A 16 -37.40 -44.28 -30.95
CA ALA A 16 -38.63 -43.55 -30.73
C ALA A 16 -39.64 -44.43 -29.99
N ALA A 17 -40.26 -43.88 -28.94
CA ALA A 17 -41.51 -44.39 -28.39
C ALA A 17 -42.45 -43.21 -28.09
N LEU A 18 -43.54 -43.16 -28.86
CA LEU A 18 -44.65 -42.22 -28.72
C LEU A 18 -45.64 -42.72 -27.67
N PHE A 19 -46.00 -41.88 -26.70
CA PHE A 19 -47.28 -41.92 -25.99
C PHE A 19 -47.77 -40.49 -25.72
N PRO A 20 -49.05 -40.16 -25.96
CA PRO A 20 -49.58 -38.83 -25.72
C PRO A 20 -50.17 -38.76 -24.30
N ALA A 21 -49.58 -37.92 -23.44
CA ALA A 21 -50.22 -37.47 -22.21
C ALA A 21 -50.39 -35.95 -22.31
N ALA A 22 -51.65 -35.51 -22.33
CA ALA A 22 -52.01 -34.09 -22.36
C ALA A 22 -51.48 -33.40 -21.08
N PRO A 23 -50.77 -32.26 -21.18
CA PRO A 23 -50.48 -31.45 -20.02
C PRO A 23 -51.70 -30.58 -19.71
N SER A 24 -52.33 -30.88 -18.57
CA SER A 24 -53.19 -29.94 -17.86
C SER A 24 -52.37 -28.69 -17.55
N VAL A 25 -52.70 -27.57 -18.20
CA VAL A 25 -52.11 -26.27 -17.90
C VAL A 25 -52.67 -25.81 -16.55
N LEU A 26 -51.98 -26.18 -15.47
CA LEU A 26 -52.04 -25.40 -14.23
C LEU A 26 -51.13 -24.20 -14.45
N ALA A 27 -51.73 -23.06 -14.76
CA ALA A 27 -51.06 -21.77 -14.69
C ALA A 27 -50.68 -21.53 -13.22
N SER A 28 -49.48 -21.93 -12.84
CA SER A 28 -48.79 -21.38 -11.68
C SER A 28 -48.43 -19.94 -12.02
N THR A 29 -49.29 -19.01 -11.63
CA THR A 29 -48.92 -17.60 -11.53
C THR A 29 -47.84 -17.51 -10.45
N SER A 30 -46.56 -17.52 -10.84
CA SER A 30 -45.50 -17.06 -9.96
C SER A 30 -45.76 -15.57 -9.73
N THR A 31 -46.18 -15.23 -8.53
CA THR A 31 -46.19 -13.84 -8.08
C THR A 31 -44.73 -13.47 -7.80
N ALA A 32 -43.98 -13.21 -8.87
CA ALA A 32 -42.72 -12.49 -8.74
C ALA A 32 -43.06 -11.13 -8.10
N GLY A 33 -42.33 -10.75 -7.05
CA GLY A 33 -42.47 -9.44 -6.43
C GLY A 33 -42.28 -8.31 -7.46
N PRO A 34 -42.67 -7.06 -7.13
CA PRO A 34 -42.43 -5.94 -8.03
C PRO A 34 -40.93 -5.82 -8.34
N ARG A 35 -40.58 -5.80 -9.63
CA ARG A 35 -39.20 -5.62 -10.10
C ARG A 35 -38.67 -4.24 -9.73
N VAL A 36 -37.36 -4.16 -9.48
CA VAL A 36 -36.66 -2.89 -9.27
C VAL A 36 -36.59 -2.11 -10.60
N ALA A 37 -37.05 -0.86 -10.59
CA ALA A 37 -37.12 -0.02 -11.78
C ALA A 37 -35.76 0.66 -12.07
N CYS A 38 -34.99 0.13 -13.03
CA CYS A 38 -33.64 0.61 -13.33
C CYS A 38 -33.54 1.81 -14.29
N THR A 39 -34.65 2.31 -14.86
CA THR A 39 -34.62 3.32 -15.93
C THR A 39 -33.85 4.60 -15.53
N ALA A 40 -34.04 5.08 -14.30
CA ALA A 40 -33.34 6.25 -13.79
C ALA A 40 -31.84 5.99 -13.59
N THR A 41 -31.49 4.82 -13.02
CA THR A 41 -30.09 4.41 -12.84
C THR A 41 -29.35 4.27 -14.17
N LEU A 42 -29.96 3.61 -15.16
CA LEU A 42 -29.35 3.43 -16.49
C LEU A 42 -29.08 4.77 -17.17
N SER A 43 -29.95 5.75 -16.99
CA SER A 43 -29.85 7.09 -17.59
C SER A 43 -29.00 8.06 -16.77
N ALA A 44 -28.45 7.62 -15.63
CA ALA A 44 -27.70 8.50 -14.74
C ALA A 44 -26.41 8.97 -15.42
N PRO A 45 -26.12 10.29 -15.42
CA PRO A 45 -25.00 10.85 -16.17
C PRO A 45 -23.64 10.62 -15.51
N THR A 46 -23.62 10.21 -14.25
CA THR A 46 -22.40 9.95 -13.48
C THR A 46 -22.55 8.72 -12.60
N ARG A 47 -21.42 8.12 -12.23
CA ARG A 47 -21.35 7.00 -11.26
C ARG A 47 -22.03 7.33 -9.93
N GLU A 48 -21.75 8.53 -9.42
CA GLU A 48 -22.36 9.07 -8.20
C GLU A 48 -23.90 9.10 -8.29
N ALA A 49 -24.44 9.62 -9.40
CA ALA A 49 -25.88 9.67 -9.62
C ALA A 49 -26.49 8.27 -9.80
N ALA A 50 -25.78 7.34 -10.44
CA ALA A 50 -26.24 5.96 -10.61
C ALA A 50 -26.45 5.26 -9.26
N PHE A 51 -25.53 5.44 -8.30
CA PHE A 51 -25.70 4.94 -6.93
C PHE A 51 -26.94 5.54 -6.26
N GLY A 52 -27.14 6.86 -6.34
CA GLY A 52 -28.29 7.52 -5.73
C GLY A 52 -29.64 7.06 -6.34
N GLU A 53 -29.71 6.86 -7.65
CA GLU A 53 -30.94 6.37 -8.30
C GLU A 53 -31.20 4.88 -8.01
N ALA A 54 -30.15 4.04 -7.99
CA ALA A 54 -30.29 2.63 -7.62
C ALA A 54 -30.71 2.45 -6.16
N ALA A 55 -30.12 3.22 -5.25
CA ALA A 55 -30.47 3.24 -3.83
C ALA A 55 -31.96 3.55 -3.63
N LYS A 56 -32.48 4.60 -4.29
CA LYS A 56 -33.91 4.95 -4.25
C LYS A 56 -34.80 3.85 -4.84
N ALA A 57 -34.40 3.26 -5.97
CA ALA A 57 -35.20 2.25 -6.66
C ALA A 57 -35.31 0.93 -5.88
N ALA A 58 -34.23 0.53 -5.21
CA ALA A 58 -34.15 -0.73 -4.46
C ALA A 58 -34.47 -0.59 -2.96
N GLY A 59 -34.56 0.65 -2.44
CA GLY A 59 -34.77 0.89 -1.01
C GLY A 59 -33.55 0.59 -0.14
N VAL A 60 -32.34 0.65 -0.72
CA VAL A 60 -31.07 0.42 -0.01
C VAL A 60 -30.47 1.78 0.39
N PRO A 61 -29.90 1.95 1.60
CA PRO A 61 -29.14 3.14 1.94
C PRO A 61 -27.99 3.36 0.94
N GLU A 62 -27.92 4.55 0.33
CA GLU A 62 -26.92 4.86 -0.70
C GLU A 62 -25.48 4.69 -0.17
N SER A 63 -25.23 5.07 1.08
CA SER A 63 -23.93 4.90 1.73
C SER A 63 -23.53 3.42 1.82
N LEU A 64 -24.46 2.55 2.19
CA LEU A 64 -24.23 1.11 2.26
C LEU A 64 -23.95 0.53 0.87
N LEU A 65 -24.74 0.94 -0.13
CA LEU A 65 -24.58 0.49 -1.50
C LEU A 65 -23.19 0.86 -2.05
N LYS A 66 -22.74 2.10 -1.82
CA LYS A 66 -21.39 2.55 -2.16
C LYS A 66 -20.32 1.78 -1.39
N ALA A 67 -20.48 1.55 -0.09
CA ALA A 67 -19.49 0.84 0.71
C ALA A 67 -19.31 -0.63 0.27
N VAL A 68 -20.40 -1.33 -0.07
CA VAL A 68 -20.33 -2.70 -0.62
C VAL A 68 -19.59 -2.71 -1.95
N ALA A 69 -19.95 -1.83 -2.89
CA ALA A 69 -19.26 -1.74 -4.17
C ALA A 69 -17.77 -1.34 -4.03
N TYR A 70 -17.45 -0.49 -3.05
CA TYR A 70 -16.06 -0.09 -2.79
C TYR A 70 -15.21 -1.30 -2.37
N MET A 71 -15.72 -2.17 -1.50
CA MET A 71 -15.00 -3.38 -1.06
C MET A 71 -14.69 -4.33 -2.21
N LEU A 72 -15.61 -4.44 -3.17
CA LEU A 72 -15.53 -5.41 -4.26
C LEU A 72 -14.64 -4.91 -5.41
N SER A 73 -14.72 -3.63 -5.76
CA SER A 73 -14.10 -3.13 -7.00
C SER A 73 -13.44 -1.75 -6.87
N ARG A 74 -13.44 -1.14 -5.68
CA ARG A 74 -13.09 0.29 -5.49
C ARG A 74 -13.89 1.22 -6.41
N TRP A 75 -15.13 0.81 -6.75
CA TRP A 75 -16.05 1.41 -7.72
C TRP A 75 -15.66 1.32 -9.20
N ASP A 76 -14.60 0.60 -9.53
CA ASP A 76 -14.21 0.39 -10.92
C ASP A 76 -15.06 -0.67 -11.61
N ASP A 77 -15.18 -0.53 -12.93
CA ASP A 77 -15.64 -1.60 -13.80
C ASP A 77 -14.44 -2.34 -14.42
N HIS A 78 -14.64 -3.59 -14.79
CA HIS A 78 -13.64 -4.44 -15.43
C HIS A 78 -13.81 -4.50 -16.97
N GLN A 79 -14.41 -3.48 -17.58
CA GLN A 79 -14.63 -3.34 -19.02
C GLN A 79 -15.37 -4.54 -19.64
N GLY A 80 -16.35 -5.07 -18.89
CA GLY A 80 -17.11 -6.26 -19.29
C GLY A 80 -16.35 -7.57 -19.23
N ARG A 81 -15.17 -7.59 -18.59
CA ARG A 81 -14.41 -8.81 -18.29
C ARG A 81 -14.69 -9.27 -16.85
N PRO A 82 -14.52 -10.56 -16.57
CA PRO A 82 -14.58 -11.02 -15.20
C PRO A 82 -13.37 -10.55 -14.39
N SER A 83 -13.57 -10.35 -13.08
CA SER A 83 -12.52 -10.35 -12.05
C SER A 83 -11.86 -11.74 -11.91
N SER A 84 -10.92 -11.88 -10.97
CA SER A 84 -10.26 -13.17 -10.69
C SER A 84 -11.20 -14.29 -10.30
N ASP A 85 -12.20 -14.00 -9.48
CA ASP A 85 -13.17 -14.98 -9.03
C ASP A 85 -14.36 -15.14 -9.98
N GLY A 86 -14.33 -14.44 -11.13
CA GLY A 86 -15.36 -14.58 -12.17
C GLY A 86 -16.55 -13.64 -12.04
N GLY A 87 -16.48 -12.65 -11.14
CA GLY A 87 -17.47 -11.59 -10.97
C GLY A 87 -17.35 -10.49 -12.02
N TYR A 88 -18.42 -9.72 -12.24
CA TYR A 88 -18.46 -8.69 -13.28
C TYR A 88 -18.91 -7.34 -12.75
N GLY A 89 -18.31 -6.28 -13.30
CA GLY A 89 -18.69 -4.90 -13.06
C GLY A 89 -18.44 -4.44 -11.62
N VAL A 90 -19.07 -3.33 -11.27
CA VAL A 90 -18.83 -2.58 -10.02
C VAL A 90 -19.23 -3.32 -8.75
N PHE A 91 -20.22 -4.20 -8.84
CA PHE A 91 -20.67 -5.08 -7.77
C PHE A 91 -20.10 -6.49 -7.88
N ASP A 92 -19.18 -6.72 -8.82
CA ASP A 92 -18.50 -7.99 -9.01
C ASP A 92 -19.46 -9.20 -9.07
N LEU A 93 -20.57 -9.02 -9.80
CA LEU A 93 -21.67 -9.99 -9.81
C LEU A 93 -21.22 -11.31 -10.45
N GLY A 94 -21.23 -12.38 -9.67
CA GLY A 94 -20.83 -13.72 -10.09
C GLY A 94 -21.74 -14.28 -11.18
N ASP A 95 -21.13 -14.81 -12.24
CA ASP A 95 -21.84 -15.42 -13.37
C ASP A 95 -22.02 -16.94 -13.24
N ARG A 96 -21.34 -17.56 -12.28
CA ARG A 96 -21.54 -18.97 -11.92
C ARG A 96 -22.59 -19.06 -10.82
N ALA A 97 -23.40 -20.13 -10.84
CA ALA A 97 -24.12 -20.51 -9.63
C ALA A 97 -23.06 -20.76 -8.54
N PRO A 98 -23.27 -20.37 -7.27
CA PRO A 98 -22.28 -20.64 -6.23
C PRO A 98 -21.95 -22.14 -6.29
N GLU A 99 -20.70 -22.51 -6.56
CA GLU A 99 -20.31 -23.91 -6.46
C GLU A 99 -20.25 -24.26 -4.97
N ALA A 100 -20.66 -25.47 -4.62
CA ALA A 100 -20.53 -26.00 -3.27
C ALA A 100 -19.04 -26.30 -2.99
N TRP A 101 -18.18 -25.29 -2.88
CA TRP A 101 -16.81 -25.49 -2.42
C TRP A 101 -16.16 -24.19 -1.92
N ASP A 102 -16.06 -24.04 -0.61
CA ASP A 102 -14.84 -23.65 0.08
C ASP A 102 -14.88 -24.20 1.52
N GLY A 103 -13.73 -24.59 2.04
CA GLY A 103 -13.59 -25.41 3.24
C GLY A 103 -13.93 -24.73 4.57
N ALA A 104 -14.72 -23.65 4.59
CA ALA A 104 -14.87 -22.80 5.76
C ALA A 104 -16.25 -22.81 6.44
N ASP A 105 -17.36 -23.26 5.81
CA ASP A 105 -18.61 -23.34 6.57
C ASP A 105 -19.66 -24.39 6.17
N LYS A 106 -20.30 -24.93 7.21
CA LYS A 106 -21.24 -26.05 7.16
C LYS A 106 -22.62 -25.62 6.66
N GLY A 107 -22.95 -25.96 5.41
CA GLY A 107 -24.31 -26.38 5.04
C GLY A 107 -25.36 -25.28 4.84
N HIS A 108 -25.00 -24.14 4.24
CA HIS A 108 -26.02 -23.26 3.65
C HIS A 108 -26.45 -23.75 2.27
N ALA A 109 -27.75 -23.69 1.99
CA ALA A 109 -28.33 -24.12 0.73
C ALA A 109 -27.76 -23.28 -0.42
N VAL A 110 -26.97 -23.93 -1.26
CA VAL A 110 -26.42 -23.38 -2.49
C VAL A 110 -27.57 -23.00 -3.42
N GLY A 111 -27.70 -21.71 -3.74
CA GLY A 111 -28.66 -21.26 -4.73
C GLY A 111 -28.37 -21.88 -6.09
N THR A 112 -29.39 -22.31 -6.83
CA THR A 112 -29.23 -22.90 -8.17
C THR A 112 -29.01 -21.85 -9.27
N THR A 113 -28.91 -20.57 -8.91
CA THR A 113 -28.93 -19.42 -9.82
C THR A 113 -27.75 -18.50 -9.51
N SER A 114 -27.05 -18.03 -10.54
CA SER A 114 -25.94 -17.07 -10.40
C SER A 114 -26.42 -15.69 -9.94
N GLN A 115 -25.53 -14.86 -9.40
CA GLN A 115 -25.89 -13.49 -9.01
C GLN A 115 -26.34 -12.66 -10.21
N ILE A 116 -25.69 -12.83 -11.38
CA ILE A 116 -26.14 -12.21 -12.64
C ILE A 116 -27.56 -12.63 -13.01
N ALA A 117 -27.88 -13.93 -12.93
CA ALA A 117 -29.20 -14.43 -13.27
C ALA A 117 -30.27 -13.95 -12.27
N ALA A 118 -29.96 -13.93 -10.97
CA ALA A 118 -30.85 -13.38 -9.95
C ALA A 118 -31.09 -11.88 -10.13
N ALA A 119 -30.04 -11.10 -10.38
CA ALA A 119 -30.13 -9.67 -10.67
C ALA A 119 -30.95 -9.40 -11.94
N ALA A 120 -30.81 -10.22 -12.98
CA ALA A 120 -31.61 -10.14 -14.20
C ALA A 120 -33.11 -10.36 -13.93
N GLU A 121 -33.46 -11.32 -13.07
CA GLU A 121 -34.85 -11.57 -12.68
C GLU A 121 -35.44 -10.39 -11.89
N LEU A 122 -34.68 -9.85 -10.93
CA LEU A 122 -35.10 -8.76 -10.05
C LEU A 122 -35.26 -7.43 -10.77
N THR A 123 -34.52 -7.20 -11.85
CA THR A 123 -34.49 -5.91 -12.59
C THR A 123 -35.15 -5.96 -13.96
N GLY A 124 -35.21 -7.14 -14.59
CA GLY A 124 -35.59 -7.30 -16.00
C GLY A 124 -34.49 -6.93 -16.99
N LEU A 125 -33.25 -6.66 -16.53
CA LEU A 125 -32.10 -6.41 -17.38
C LEU A 125 -31.55 -7.70 -17.99
N THR A 126 -30.81 -7.59 -19.10
CA THR A 126 -30.14 -8.75 -19.70
C THR A 126 -28.87 -9.08 -18.94
N ALA A 127 -28.47 -10.35 -18.95
CA ALA A 127 -27.20 -10.78 -18.38
C ALA A 127 -26.00 -10.08 -19.05
N ASP A 128 -26.08 -9.75 -20.34
CA ASP A 128 -25.01 -9.03 -21.05
C ASP A 128 -24.88 -7.58 -20.55
N ALA A 129 -26.00 -6.88 -20.35
CA ALA A 129 -25.99 -5.53 -19.76
C ALA A 129 -25.41 -5.56 -18.33
N LEU A 130 -25.81 -6.53 -17.50
CA LEU A 130 -25.27 -6.67 -16.15
C LEU A 130 -23.76 -6.96 -16.12
N ARG A 131 -23.21 -7.62 -17.14
CA ARG A 131 -21.76 -7.86 -17.25
C ARG A 131 -20.99 -6.65 -17.74
N ARG A 132 -21.54 -5.91 -18.70
CA ARG A 132 -20.78 -4.92 -19.50
C ARG A 132 -21.10 -3.46 -19.19
N GLU A 133 -22.29 -3.17 -18.66
CA GLU A 133 -22.76 -1.81 -18.45
C GLU A 133 -22.67 -1.45 -16.97
N PRO A 134 -21.83 -0.47 -16.60
CA PRO A 134 -21.57 -0.21 -15.19
C PRO A 134 -22.80 0.27 -14.41
N ASN A 135 -23.70 1.05 -15.02
CA ASN A 135 -24.95 1.48 -14.40
C ASN A 135 -25.98 0.33 -14.28
N ALA A 136 -26.03 -0.58 -15.25
CA ALA A 136 -26.86 -1.78 -15.17
C ALA A 136 -26.42 -2.66 -14.02
N ASN A 137 -25.10 -2.86 -13.88
CA ASN A 137 -24.50 -3.61 -12.80
C ASN A 137 -24.79 -2.99 -11.42
N ILE A 138 -24.71 -1.67 -11.27
CA ILE A 138 -25.13 -0.96 -10.04
C ILE A 138 -26.60 -1.22 -9.69
N CYS A 139 -27.50 -1.14 -10.67
CA CYS A 139 -28.92 -1.43 -10.42
C CYS A 139 -29.14 -2.90 -10.01
N GLY A 140 -28.45 -3.83 -10.70
CA GLY A 140 -28.50 -5.26 -10.40
C GLY A 140 -27.98 -5.59 -8.99
N GLY A 141 -26.84 -5.02 -8.61
CA GLY A 141 -26.26 -5.16 -7.28
C GLY A 141 -27.17 -4.59 -6.18
N ALA A 142 -27.76 -3.41 -6.41
CA ALA A 142 -28.72 -2.83 -5.47
C ALA A 142 -29.98 -3.70 -5.30
N ALA A 143 -30.53 -4.20 -6.41
CA ALA A 143 -31.70 -5.07 -6.37
C ALA A 143 -31.41 -6.39 -5.66
N LEU A 144 -30.24 -6.98 -5.91
CA LEU A 144 -29.81 -8.23 -5.28
C LEU A 144 -29.57 -8.04 -3.78
N LEU A 145 -28.88 -6.97 -3.37
CA LEU A 145 -28.68 -6.65 -1.95
C LEU A 145 -30.00 -6.42 -1.21
N ALA A 146 -30.94 -5.69 -1.83
CA ALA A 146 -32.28 -5.50 -1.28
C ALA A 146 -33.04 -6.82 -1.12
N SER A 147 -32.87 -7.76 -2.07
CA SER A 147 -33.52 -9.08 -2.00
C SER A 147 -33.04 -9.97 -0.84
N TYR A 148 -31.90 -9.62 -0.23
CA TYR A 148 -31.34 -10.32 0.91
C TYR A 148 -31.71 -9.68 2.26
N HIS A 149 -32.40 -8.54 2.25
CA HIS A 149 -32.76 -7.81 3.46
C HIS A 149 -34.13 -8.25 3.98
N ASP A 150 -34.19 -8.71 5.22
CA ASP A 150 -35.40 -9.20 5.87
C ASP A 150 -36.25 -8.09 6.53
N GLY A 151 -35.83 -6.82 6.41
CA GLY A 151 -36.55 -5.63 6.86
C GLY A 151 -35.88 -4.87 8.00
N GLY A 152 -36.30 -3.63 8.21
CA GLY A 152 -35.68 -2.67 9.13
C GLY A 152 -35.04 -1.49 8.39
N ASP A 153 -34.99 -0.34 9.07
CA ASP A 153 -34.63 0.94 8.44
C ASP A 153 -33.26 1.46 8.88
N ASP A 154 -32.65 0.85 9.91
CA ASP A 154 -31.31 1.22 10.39
C ASP A 154 -30.22 0.43 9.68
N LEU A 155 -28.99 0.99 9.62
CA LEU A 155 -27.86 0.33 8.98
C LEU A 155 -27.56 -1.05 9.60
N GLY A 156 -27.76 -1.23 10.91
CA GLY A 156 -27.50 -2.50 11.58
C GLY A 156 -28.37 -3.65 11.08
N SER A 157 -29.58 -3.37 10.61
CA SER A 157 -30.49 -4.37 10.05
C SER A 157 -30.00 -4.99 8.73
N TRP A 158 -29.07 -4.34 8.03
CA TRP A 158 -28.54 -4.79 6.74
C TRP A 158 -27.38 -5.78 6.84
N ARG A 159 -26.90 -6.10 8.05
CA ARG A 159 -25.68 -6.92 8.24
C ARG A 159 -25.78 -8.29 7.58
N ASP A 160 -26.92 -8.95 7.71
CA ASP A 160 -27.13 -10.30 7.16
C ASP A 160 -27.24 -10.25 5.63
N ALA A 161 -27.85 -9.20 5.08
CA ALA A 161 -27.91 -8.95 3.64
C ALA A 161 -26.51 -8.74 3.04
N VAL A 162 -25.67 -7.93 3.70
CA VAL A 162 -24.27 -7.71 3.31
C VAL A 162 -23.45 -9.00 3.43
N ALA A 163 -23.63 -9.75 4.51
CA ALA A 163 -22.96 -11.03 4.72
C ALA A 163 -23.30 -12.01 3.59
N ARG A 164 -24.58 -12.09 3.20
CA ARG A 164 -25.05 -12.94 2.10
C ARG A 164 -24.59 -12.44 0.73
N PHE A 165 -24.52 -11.12 0.53
CA PHE A 165 -24.08 -10.53 -0.73
C PHE A 165 -22.61 -10.81 -1.01
N GLY A 166 -21.74 -10.52 -0.04
CA GLY A 166 -20.34 -10.88 -0.13
C GLY A 166 -20.15 -12.40 -0.11
N ALA A 167 -20.96 -13.10 0.70
CA ALA A 167 -20.83 -14.50 1.07
C ALA A 167 -19.59 -14.81 1.95
N LYS A 168 -19.17 -13.89 2.83
CA LYS A 168 -17.89 -13.96 3.60
C LYS A 168 -17.99 -13.43 5.02
N HIS A 169 -17.14 -13.89 5.95
CA HIS A 169 -17.30 -13.58 7.38
C HIS A 169 -16.79 -12.20 7.80
N ASP A 170 -15.73 -11.65 7.18
CA ASP A 170 -15.21 -10.31 7.52
C ASP A 170 -15.69 -9.16 6.64
N PHE A 171 -16.24 -9.49 5.47
CA PHE A 171 -16.71 -8.52 4.50
C PHE A 171 -17.67 -7.50 5.13
N VAL A 172 -18.56 -7.95 6.02
CA VAL A 172 -19.47 -7.06 6.76
C VAL A 172 -18.71 -6.05 7.60
N ARG A 173 -17.64 -6.46 8.30
CA ARG A 173 -16.87 -5.55 9.14
C ARG A 173 -16.13 -4.52 8.29
N GLN A 174 -15.54 -4.92 7.17
CA GLN A 174 -14.83 -4.03 6.25
C GLN A 174 -15.78 -2.99 5.62
N VAL A 175 -16.96 -3.42 5.16
CA VAL A 175 -18.02 -2.51 4.66
C VAL A 175 -18.38 -1.47 5.73
N TYR A 176 -18.59 -1.89 6.98
CA TYR A 176 -19.01 -0.98 8.05
C TYR A 176 -17.85 -0.10 8.54
N GLN A 177 -16.61 -0.56 8.46
CA GLN A 177 -15.43 0.25 8.71
C GLN A 177 -15.31 1.36 7.65
N THR A 178 -15.56 1.02 6.40
CA THR A 178 -15.56 1.96 5.27
C THR A 178 -16.69 2.97 5.38
N LEU A 179 -17.90 2.55 5.78
CA LEU A 179 -18.99 3.47 6.12
C LEU A 179 -18.57 4.48 7.20
N ARG A 180 -17.85 4.01 8.21
CA ARG A 180 -17.40 4.86 9.30
C ARG A 180 -16.31 5.85 8.87
N SER A 181 -15.33 5.40 8.09
CA SER A 181 -14.21 6.25 7.64
C SER A 181 -14.54 7.16 6.47
N GLY A 182 -15.55 6.79 5.66
CA GLY A 182 -15.79 7.40 4.37
C GLY A 182 -14.69 7.06 3.35
N GLU A 183 -14.91 7.47 2.10
CA GLU A 183 -13.95 7.33 1.00
C GLU A 183 -14.30 8.31 -0.14
N SER A 184 -13.32 8.76 -0.92
CA SER A 184 -13.53 9.52 -2.16
C SER A 184 -12.47 9.16 -3.18
N ARG A 185 -12.90 8.78 -4.39
CA ARG A 185 -12.00 8.30 -5.44
C ARG A 185 -12.47 8.74 -6.83
N VAL A 186 -11.51 8.94 -7.72
CA VAL A 186 -11.72 8.96 -9.17
C VAL A 186 -11.44 7.56 -9.70
N THR A 187 -12.45 6.94 -10.30
CA THR A 187 -12.36 5.61 -10.92
C THR A 187 -11.52 5.66 -12.19
N ALA A 188 -11.09 4.50 -12.68
CA ALA A 188 -10.23 4.41 -13.87
C ALA A 188 -10.89 4.95 -15.15
N ASP A 189 -12.23 4.99 -15.21
CA ASP A 189 -13.02 5.62 -16.28
C ASP A 189 -13.31 7.12 -16.02
N GLY A 190 -12.64 7.74 -15.04
CA GLY A 190 -12.70 9.17 -14.74
C GLY A 190 -13.94 9.61 -13.96
N GLN A 191 -14.71 8.69 -13.38
CA GLN A 191 -15.88 9.04 -12.57
C GLN A 191 -15.48 9.35 -11.13
N THR A 192 -16.03 10.40 -10.54
CA THR A 192 -15.87 10.68 -9.12
C THR A 192 -16.99 10.03 -8.33
N VAL A 193 -16.64 9.31 -7.27
CA VAL A 193 -17.58 8.76 -6.29
C VAL A 193 -17.15 9.18 -4.89
N THR A 194 -18.11 9.53 -4.04
CA THR A 194 -17.83 9.88 -2.65
C THR A 194 -18.79 9.18 -1.69
N LEU A 195 -18.20 8.54 -0.70
CA LEU A 195 -18.86 8.00 0.48
C LEU A 195 -18.48 8.90 1.67
N ALA A 196 -19.46 9.62 2.22
CA ALA A 196 -19.25 10.43 3.41
C ALA A 196 -18.98 9.54 4.64
N ALA A 197 -18.03 9.95 5.47
CA ALA A 197 -17.75 9.31 6.75
C ALA A 197 -18.92 9.47 7.72
N ASP A 198 -19.27 8.39 8.43
CA ASP A 198 -20.26 8.41 9.50
C ASP A 198 -19.71 7.76 10.78
N ASP A 199 -19.18 8.60 11.67
CA ASP A 199 -18.62 8.19 12.96
C ASP A 199 -19.64 7.48 13.89
N SER A 200 -20.94 7.57 13.60
CA SER A 200 -21.99 6.90 14.38
C SER A 200 -22.14 5.41 14.04
N VAL A 201 -21.54 4.95 12.95
CA VAL A 201 -21.61 3.55 12.50
C VAL A 201 -20.97 2.63 13.54
N THR A 202 -21.79 1.72 14.08
CA THR A 202 -21.33 0.70 15.01
C THR A 202 -20.72 -0.48 14.25
N LEU A 203 -19.43 -0.71 14.46
CA LEU A 203 -18.72 -1.82 13.85
C LEU A 203 -19.19 -3.17 14.43
N PRO A 204 -19.41 -4.20 13.58
CA PRO A 204 -19.53 -5.58 14.04
C PRO A 204 -18.31 -5.98 14.88
N GLN A 205 -18.49 -6.86 15.88
CA GLN A 205 -17.36 -7.38 16.66
C GLN A 205 -16.37 -8.12 15.75
N THR A 206 -15.07 -7.97 16.03
CA THR A 206 -14.04 -8.77 15.36
C THR A 206 -14.19 -10.22 15.80
N LYS A 207 -14.26 -11.15 14.85
CA LYS A 207 -14.25 -12.58 15.17
C LYS A 207 -12.85 -13.03 15.59
N ALA A 208 -12.78 -14.08 16.41
CA ALA A 208 -11.51 -14.76 16.64
C ALA A 208 -11.06 -15.46 15.34
N ALA A 209 -9.76 -15.74 15.22
CA ALA A 209 -9.23 -16.49 14.08
C ALA A 209 -10.02 -17.81 13.90
N ALA A 210 -10.44 -18.08 12.66
CA ALA A 210 -11.31 -19.20 12.34
C ALA A 210 -10.61 -20.56 12.55
N ASP A 211 -9.33 -20.65 12.18
CA ASP A 211 -8.48 -21.83 12.38
C ASP A 211 -7.40 -21.55 13.44
N PRO A 212 -7.45 -22.20 14.62
CA PRO A 212 -6.42 -22.04 15.66
C PRO A 212 -5.05 -22.61 15.27
N GLY A 213 -4.97 -23.43 14.22
CA GLY A 213 -3.71 -23.95 13.68
C GLY A 213 -2.99 -22.99 12.74
N ALA A 214 -3.68 -21.95 12.24
CA ALA A 214 -3.11 -20.96 11.33
C ALA A 214 -2.54 -19.74 12.08
N ASP A 215 -1.38 -19.25 11.62
CA ASP A 215 -0.74 -18.02 12.10
C ASP A 215 -1.34 -16.78 11.44
N CYS A 216 -2.55 -16.44 11.85
CA CYS A 216 -3.32 -15.34 11.27
C CYS A 216 -3.81 -14.33 12.33
N PRO A 217 -4.02 -13.06 11.94
CA PRO A 217 -4.68 -12.08 12.80
C PRO A 217 -6.13 -12.47 13.11
N SER A 218 -6.66 -11.96 14.23
CA SER A 218 -8.11 -11.97 14.46
C SER A 218 -8.83 -11.04 13.48
N GLY A 219 -10.05 -11.41 13.08
CA GLY A 219 -10.78 -10.76 12.01
C GLY A 219 -10.76 -11.72 10.83
N PRO A 220 -9.83 -11.54 9.86
CA PRO A 220 -9.77 -12.26 8.59
C PRO A 220 -10.11 -13.75 8.63
N ASP A 221 -10.92 -14.19 7.67
CA ASP A 221 -11.06 -15.59 7.28
C ASP A 221 -9.71 -16.15 6.88
N CYS A 222 -9.26 -17.15 7.63
CA CYS A 222 -7.96 -17.77 7.46
C CYS A 222 -8.01 -19.26 7.76
N GLU A 223 -7.36 -20.04 6.89
CA GLU A 223 -7.24 -21.48 6.98
C GLU A 223 -5.79 -21.94 6.77
N LEU A 224 -5.42 -23.07 7.37
CA LEU A 224 -4.17 -23.76 7.07
C LEU A 224 -4.35 -24.76 5.92
N ILE A 225 -3.75 -24.48 4.77
CA ILE A 225 -3.61 -25.42 3.64
C ILE A 225 -2.11 -25.71 3.46
N PRO A 226 -1.56 -26.73 4.12
CA PRO A 226 -0.12 -26.89 4.21
C PRO A 226 0.51 -27.27 2.86
N ALA A 227 1.66 -26.67 2.56
CA ALA A 227 2.55 -27.17 1.52
C ALA A 227 3.31 -28.40 2.05
N PRO A 228 3.31 -29.55 1.34
CA PRO A 228 3.99 -30.74 1.82
C PRO A 228 5.50 -30.57 1.82
N TYR A 229 6.17 -31.08 2.86
CA TYR A 229 7.61 -31.34 2.85
C TYR A 229 7.83 -32.79 2.42
N ALA A 230 8.15 -33.01 1.14
CA ALA A 230 8.25 -34.35 0.56
C ALA A 230 9.35 -34.43 -0.50
N LYS A 231 9.92 -35.63 -0.66
CA LYS A 231 10.81 -35.99 -1.77
C LYS A 231 10.04 -35.92 -3.08
N HIS A 232 10.70 -35.53 -4.16
CA HIS A 232 10.07 -35.45 -5.49
C HIS A 232 9.61 -36.84 -5.96
N ASP A 233 10.48 -37.83 -5.80
CA ASP A 233 10.13 -39.26 -5.89
C ASP A 233 10.08 -39.86 -4.47
N PRO A 234 8.97 -40.47 -4.02
CA PRO A 234 8.91 -41.11 -2.70
C PRO A 234 9.93 -42.24 -2.52
N ASP A 235 10.41 -42.84 -3.61
CA ASP A 235 11.40 -43.92 -3.61
C ASP A 235 12.86 -43.40 -3.50
N ASP A 236 13.08 -42.09 -3.61
CA ASP A 236 14.41 -41.50 -3.42
C ASP A 236 14.94 -41.73 -1.99
N PRO A 237 16.26 -41.82 -1.80
CA PRO A 237 16.83 -41.93 -0.46
C PRO A 237 16.58 -40.65 0.35
N ASP A 238 16.49 -40.77 1.68
CA ASP A 238 16.18 -39.63 2.56
C ASP A 238 17.26 -38.53 2.55
N ASN A 239 18.48 -38.83 2.09
CA ASN A 239 19.54 -37.85 1.88
C ASN A 239 19.52 -37.20 0.49
N THR A 240 18.43 -37.35 -0.27
CA THR A 240 18.26 -36.73 -1.59
C THR A 240 18.29 -35.20 -1.50
N THR A 241 18.77 -34.57 -2.57
CA THR A 241 18.66 -33.11 -2.79
C THR A 241 17.43 -32.76 -3.64
N ASP A 242 16.67 -33.76 -4.07
CA ASP A 242 15.49 -33.61 -4.91
C ASP A 242 14.21 -33.77 -4.05
N TYR A 243 13.83 -32.68 -3.41
CA TYR A 243 12.62 -32.55 -2.60
C TYR A 243 11.98 -31.19 -2.89
N GLY A 244 10.69 -31.07 -2.58
CA GLY A 244 9.90 -29.92 -3.02
C GLY A 244 9.57 -28.87 -1.96
N ASN A 245 8.96 -27.80 -2.47
CA ASN A 245 8.27 -26.71 -1.78
C ASN A 245 9.10 -25.75 -0.95
N HIS A 246 9.84 -26.25 0.05
CA HIS A 246 10.42 -25.42 1.09
C HIS A 246 11.51 -26.15 1.88
N ASP A 247 12.26 -25.41 2.68
CA ASP A 247 13.26 -25.96 3.60
C ASP A 247 12.82 -25.83 5.05
N ILE A 248 13.04 -26.90 5.82
CA ILE A 248 12.88 -26.85 7.27
C ILE A 248 13.93 -25.92 7.85
N ALA A 249 13.49 -25.01 8.71
CA ALA A 249 14.36 -24.11 9.46
C ALA A 249 13.79 -23.85 10.87
N ASP A 250 14.49 -23.00 11.62
CA ASP A 250 14.02 -22.47 12.90
C ASP A 250 14.21 -20.96 12.91
N ARG A 251 13.59 -20.27 11.94
CA ARG A 251 13.71 -18.80 11.78
C ARG A 251 13.14 -17.99 12.93
N THR A 252 12.34 -18.64 13.76
CA THR A 252 11.76 -18.07 14.98
C THR A 252 12.60 -18.32 16.22
N GLY A 253 13.61 -19.18 16.12
CA GLY A 253 14.52 -19.53 17.19
C GLY A 253 15.85 -18.76 17.10
N PRO A 254 16.67 -18.77 18.17
CA PRO A 254 17.90 -18.00 18.25
C PRO A 254 19.04 -18.52 17.36
N GLY A 255 18.87 -19.69 16.73
CA GLY A 255 19.91 -20.35 15.92
C GLY A 255 19.61 -20.37 14.42
N GLY A 256 18.45 -19.87 13.97
CA GLY A 256 18.09 -19.78 12.57
C GLY A 256 18.25 -18.37 11.98
N PRO A 257 18.01 -18.22 10.66
CA PRO A 257 17.99 -16.92 10.02
C PRO A 257 16.87 -16.04 10.58
N THR A 258 17.12 -14.75 10.65
CA THR A 258 16.14 -13.75 11.07
C THR A 258 15.09 -13.51 9.99
N LEU A 259 13.87 -13.14 10.39
CA LEU A 259 12.84 -12.66 9.48
C LEU A 259 12.93 -11.15 9.38
N ASP A 260 13.37 -10.66 8.22
CA ASP A 260 13.64 -9.24 7.98
C ASP A 260 12.75 -8.66 6.87
N TYR A 261 12.15 -9.51 6.03
CA TYR A 261 11.34 -9.07 4.89
C TYR A 261 9.94 -9.69 4.87
N ILE A 262 9.00 -8.94 4.30
CA ILE A 262 7.75 -9.45 3.74
C ILE A 262 7.78 -9.12 2.26
N VAL A 263 7.68 -10.14 1.40
CA VAL A 263 7.67 -9.96 -0.06
C VAL A 263 6.24 -10.11 -0.55
N ILE A 264 5.76 -9.06 -1.21
CA ILE A 264 4.45 -8.99 -1.85
C ILE A 264 4.59 -9.46 -3.29
N HIS A 265 3.80 -10.47 -3.62
CA HIS A 265 3.70 -11.07 -4.95
C HIS A 265 2.28 -10.97 -5.48
N ASP A 266 2.14 -11.07 -6.79
CA ASP A 266 0.91 -11.55 -7.41
C ASP A 266 1.13 -12.92 -8.05
N THR A 267 0.09 -13.74 -8.06
CA THR A 267 0.18 -15.15 -8.45
C THR A 267 0.37 -15.38 -9.95
N GLU A 268 0.22 -14.34 -10.79
CA GLU A 268 0.02 -14.46 -12.24
C GLU A 268 -1.04 -15.55 -12.57
N GLY A 269 -2.11 -15.60 -11.77
CA GLY A 269 -3.04 -16.72 -11.75
C GLY A 269 -4.25 -16.54 -10.83
N TYR A 270 -5.12 -17.55 -10.83
CA TYR A 270 -6.31 -17.60 -9.99
C TYR A 270 -6.06 -18.39 -8.70
N TYR A 271 -6.89 -18.18 -7.68
CA TYR A 271 -6.72 -18.68 -6.32
C TYR A 271 -6.64 -20.21 -6.27
N ASP A 272 -7.66 -20.92 -6.78
CA ASP A 272 -7.68 -22.39 -6.67
C ASP A 272 -6.49 -23.06 -7.40
N PRO A 273 -6.11 -22.66 -8.64
CA PRO A 273 -4.86 -23.11 -9.24
C PRO A 273 -3.63 -22.84 -8.36
N SER A 274 -3.47 -21.63 -7.81
CA SER A 274 -2.32 -21.27 -6.97
C SER A 274 -2.25 -22.10 -5.69
N VAL A 275 -3.38 -22.29 -5.01
CA VAL A 275 -3.47 -23.16 -3.83
C VAL A 275 -3.22 -24.63 -4.18
N ARG A 276 -3.60 -25.10 -5.37
CA ARG A 276 -3.22 -26.46 -5.80
C ARG A 276 -1.73 -26.60 -6.11
N LEU A 277 -1.10 -25.56 -6.69
CA LEU A 277 0.33 -25.56 -6.99
C LEU A 277 1.17 -25.67 -5.71
N VAL A 278 0.82 -24.93 -4.66
CA VAL A 278 1.57 -24.97 -3.38
C VAL A 278 1.47 -26.33 -2.68
N GLN A 279 0.43 -27.12 -2.99
CA GLN A 279 0.25 -28.48 -2.47
C GLN A 279 0.97 -29.54 -3.32
N ASP A 280 1.44 -29.19 -4.51
CA ASP A 280 2.20 -30.09 -5.38
C ASP A 280 3.65 -30.19 -4.88
N PRO A 281 4.11 -31.36 -4.39
CA PRO A 281 5.48 -31.53 -3.89
C PRO A 281 6.54 -31.41 -4.99
N THR A 282 6.16 -31.21 -6.24
CA THR A 282 7.08 -30.97 -7.35
C THR A 282 7.25 -29.49 -7.68
N TYR A 283 6.53 -28.61 -6.98
CA TYR A 283 6.57 -27.17 -7.17
C TYR A 283 7.26 -26.45 -6.00
N MET A 284 7.32 -25.13 -6.08
CA MET A 284 7.80 -24.25 -5.01
C MET A 284 6.65 -23.78 -4.14
N ALA A 285 6.93 -23.42 -2.89
CA ALA A 285 5.92 -22.89 -1.97
C ALA A 285 6.31 -21.53 -1.37
N TRP A 286 5.29 -20.84 -0.88
CA TRP A 286 5.33 -19.54 -0.21
C TRP A 286 4.51 -19.61 1.09
N ASN A 287 4.47 -18.55 1.89
CA ASN A 287 3.87 -18.63 3.22
C ASN A 287 2.36 -18.44 3.22
N TYR A 288 1.83 -17.50 2.41
CA TYR A 288 0.41 -17.16 2.40
C TYR A 288 -0.12 -16.86 1.01
N THR A 289 -1.34 -17.29 0.68
CA THR A 289 -2.11 -16.81 -0.48
C THR A 289 -3.30 -15.97 0.00
N VAL A 290 -3.55 -14.84 -0.65
CA VAL A 290 -4.70 -13.96 -0.40
C VAL A 290 -5.62 -13.96 -1.62
N ARG A 291 -6.86 -14.40 -1.44
CA ARG A 291 -7.89 -14.45 -2.49
C ARG A 291 -8.41 -13.06 -2.82
N SER A 292 -8.64 -12.76 -4.10
CA SER A 292 -8.99 -11.43 -4.56
C SER A 292 -10.42 -11.04 -4.19
N SER A 293 -11.36 -11.97 -4.29
CA SER A 293 -12.78 -11.66 -4.09
C SER A 293 -13.16 -11.27 -2.67
N ASP A 294 -12.36 -11.65 -1.69
CA ASP A 294 -12.70 -11.52 -0.28
C ASP A 294 -11.55 -11.28 0.67
N GLY A 295 -10.33 -11.42 0.19
CA GLY A 295 -9.18 -11.40 1.06
C GLY A 295 -9.08 -12.65 1.94
N HIS A 296 -9.76 -13.76 1.65
CA HIS A 296 -9.54 -15.01 2.39
C HIS A 296 -8.07 -15.39 2.33
N ILE A 297 -7.52 -15.80 3.48
CA ILE A 297 -6.10 -16.14 3.65
C ILE A 297 -5.95 -17.66 3.73
N ALA A 298 -5.17 -18.25 2.83
CA ALA A 298 -4.62 -19.58 3.05
C ALA A 298 -3.17 -19.46 3.51
N GLN A 299 -2.87 -19.96 4.71
CA GLN A 299 -1.49 -20.19 5.13
C GLN A 299 -1.01 -21.53 4.58
N HIS A 300 0.21 -21.56 4.03
CA HIS A 300 0.84 -22.77 3.51
C HIS A 300 2.07 -23.22 4.29
N LEU A 301 2.82 -22.28 4.84
CA LEU A 301 4.04 -22.55 5.61
C LEU A 301 4.03 -21.76 6.92
N ASP A 302 4.54 -22.38 7.98
CA ASP A 302 4.93 -21.65 9.19
C ASP A 302 6.13 -20.74 8.83
N ALA A 303 6.14 -19.52 9.35
CA ALA A 303 7.25 -18.58 9.12
C ALA A 303 8.59 -19.11 9.65
N LYS A 304 8.61 -20.11 10.54
CA LYS A 304 9.84 -20.78 10.97
C LYS A 304 10.57 -21.49 9.82
N ASP A 305 9.87 -21.95 8.78
CA ASP A 305 10.40 -22.68 7.62
C ASP A 305 10.57 -21.75 6.41
N VAL A 306 11.48 -22.06 5.49
CA VAL A 306 11.88 -21.18 4.36
C VAL A 306 11.12 -21.54 3.09
N GLY A 307 10.22 -20.65 2.63
CA GLY A 307 9.57 -20.77 1.32
C GLY A 307 10.50 -20.40 0.16
N TRP A 308 10.27 -20.98 -1.01
CA TRP A 308 11.07 -20.77 -2.22
C TRP A 308 10.42 -19.78 -3.19
N HIS A 309 10.09 -18.58 -2.71
CA HIS A 309 9.22 -17.64 -3.44
C HIS A 309 9.97 -16.51 -4.16
N ALA A 310 11.08 -16.01 -3.62
CA ALA A 310 11.76 -14.81 -4.13
C ALA A 310 12.81 -15.08 -5.23
N GLY A 311 13.19 -16.34 -5.48
CA GLY A 311 14.27 -16.66 -6.44
C GLY A 311 15.68 -16.18 -6.04
N ASN A 312 15.83 -15.60 -4.85
CA ASN A 312 17.10 -15.22 -4.24
C ASN A 312 17.16 -15.85 -2.84
N TRP A 313 18.07 -16.82 -2.66
CA TRP A 313 18.15 -17.60 -1.42
C TRP A 313 18.36 -16.74 -0.16
N TYR A 314 19.17 -15.69 -0.25
CA TYR A 314 19.37 -14.76 0.86
C TYR A 314 18.04 -14.09 1.25
N VAL A 315 17.25 -13.64 0.26
CA VAL A 315 15.93 -13.07 0.55
C VAL A 315 14.96 -14.15 1.05
N ASN A 316 14.90 -15.34 0.44
CA ASN A 316 14.04 -16.44 0.90
C ASN A 316 14.28 -16.78 2.38
N MET A 317 15.54 -16.95 2.79
CA MET A 317 15.84 -17.30 4.18
C MET A 317 15.43 -16.20 5.17
N HIS A 318 15.34 -14.93 4.72
CA HIS A 318 14.93 -13.79 5.54
C HIS A 318 13.50 -13.29 5.32
N ALA A 319 12.71 -13.92 4.46
CA ALA A 319 11.42 -13.39 4.03
C ALA A 319 10.21 -14.26 4.36
N ILE A 320 9.08 -13.60 4.56
CA ILE A 320 7.75 -14.21 4.44
C ILE A 320 7.18 -13.81 3.07
N GLY A 321 6.85 -14.80 2.23
CA GLY A 321 6.23 -14.57 0.92
C GLY A 321 4.71 -14.57 0.99
N ILE A 322 4.08 -13.53 0.44
CA ILE A 322 2.62 -13.40 0.36
C ILE A 322 2.20 -13.24 -1.10
N GLU A 323 1.49 -14.24 -1.61
CA GLU A 323 0.92 -14.29 -2.95
C GLU A 323 -0.49 -13.70 -2.97
N HIS A 324 -0.73 -12.72 -3.83
CA HIS A 324 -2.04 -12.13 -4.02
C HIS A 324 -2.64 -12.64 -5.32
N GLU A 325 -3.85 -13.17 -5.26
CA GLU A 325 -4.54 -13.64 -6.47
C GLU A 325 -4.66 -12.49 -7.49
N GLY A 326 -3.94 -12.61 -8.60
CA GLY A 326 -4.05 -11.66 -9.68
C GLY A 326 -2.96 -11.75 -10.73
N PHE A 327 -2.85 -10.66 -11.48
CA PHE A 327 -1.98 -10.54 -12.64
C PHE A 327 -1.36 -9.14 -12.67
N ALA A 328 -0.03 -9.06 -12.64
CA ALA A 328 0.73 -7.82 -12.69
C ALA A 328 0.30 -6.88 -13.83
N GLY A 329 -0.14 -7.43 -14.97
CA GLY A 329 -0.58 -6.68 -16.15
C GLY A 329 -2.01 -6.13 -16.12
N THR A 330 -2.84 -6.47 -15.12
CA THR A 330 -4.26 -6.08 -15.11
C THR A 330 -4.54 -4.91 -14.17
N ALA A 331 -4.97 -3.77 -14.74
CA ALA A 331 -5.39 -2.62 -13.96
C ALA A 331 -6.69 -2.89 -13.19
N ASN A 332 -6.82 -2.26 -12.01
CA ASN A 332 -8.01 -2.31 -11.15
C ASN A 332 -8.38 -3.72 -10.65
N TRP A 333 -7.43 -4.64 -10.67
CA TRP A 333 -7.68 -6.04 -10.35
C TRP A 333 -7.59 -6.38 -8.86
N PHE A 334 -6.79 -5.62 -8.12
CA PHE A 334 -6.63 -5.79 -6.68
C PHE A 334 -7.79 -5.12 -5.94
N THR A 335 -8.67 -5.93 -5.36
CA THR A 335 -9.85 -5.45 -4.64
C THR A 335 -9.48 -4.77 -3.32
N GLU A 336 -10.38 -3.94 -2.81
CA GLU A 336 -10.19 -3.33 -1.50
C GLU A 336 -10.24 -4.37 -0.37
N SER A 337 -11.07 -5.41 -0.51
CA SER A 337 -11.12 -6.54 0.42
C SER A 337 -9.74 -7.19 0.57
N MET A 338 -9.08 -7.46 -0.56
CA MET A 338 -7.73 -8.02 -0.58
C MET A 338 -6.71 -7.07 0.05
N TYR A 339 -6.70 -5.79 -0.32
CA TYR A 339 -5.78 -4.80 0.26
C TYR A 339 -5.93 -4.69 1.78
N GLN A 340 -7.17 -4.59 2.29
CA GLN A 340 -7.42 -4.46 3.73
C GLN A 340 -7.04 -5.73 4.50
N THR A 341 -7.33 -6.91 3.96
CA THR A 341 -6.98 -8.17 4.62
C THR A 341 -5.47 -8.41 4.57
N SER A 342 -4.83 -8.20 3.42
CA SER A 342 -3.39 -8.28 3.27
C SER A 342 -2.66 -7.32 4.21
N ALA A 343 -3.09 -6.05 4.29
CA ALA A 343 -2.50 -5.09 5.22
C ALA A 343 -2.67 -5.54 6.68
N THR A 344 -3.79 -6.18 7.02
CA THR A 344 -4.04 -6.74 8.36
C THR A 344 -3.11 -7.90 8.67
N LEU A 345 -2.90 -8.81 7.71
CA LEU A 345 -1.93 -9.91 7.81
C LEU A 345 -0.50 -9.37 7.97
N VAL A 346 -0.08 -8.43 7.12
CA VAL A 346 1.27 -7.84 7.18
C VAL A 346 1.52 -7.12 8.50
N LYS A 347 0.56 -6.37 9.04
CA LYS A 347 0.68 -5.76 10.38
C LYS A 347 0.86 -6.81 11.48
N HIS A 348 0.14 -7.93 11.40
CA HIS A 348 0.26 -9.04 12.36
C HIS A 348 1.65 -9.68 12.30
N LEU A 349 2.09 -10.07 11.10
CA LEU A 349 3.39 -10.70 10.88
C LEU A 349 4.54 -9.76 11.27
N ALA A 350 4.47 -8.50 10.84
CA ALA A 350 5.47 -7.49 11.20
C ALA A 350 5.55 -7.26 12.72
N GLY A 351 4.40 -7.17 13.40
CA GLY A 351 4.36 -7.04 14.86
C GLY A 351 4.90 -8.28 15.59
N LYS A 352 4.59 -9.48 15.08
CA LYS A 352 5.01 -10.76 15.67
C LYS A 352 6.52 -11.01 15.51
N TYR A 353 7.06 -10.69 14.35
CA TYR A 353 8.46 -10.99 13.97
C TYR A 353 9.38 -9.77 14.02
N ALA A 354 8.87 -8.62 14.48
CA ALA A 354 9.60 -7.35 14.58
C ALA A 354 10.15 -6.83 13.23
N ILE A 355 9.46 -7.14 12.12
CA ILE A 355 9.80 -6.64 10.78
C ILE A 355 9.34 -5.17 10.69
N PRO A 356 10.21 -4.22 10.30
CA PRO A 356 9.80 -2.83 10.13
C PRO A 356 8.72 -2.66 9.03
N LEU A 357 7.70 -1.85 9.30
CA LEU A 357 6.66 -1.50 8.32
C LEU A 357 7.09 -0.30 7.46
N ASP A 358 8.14 -0.50 6.67
CA ASP A 358 8.64 0.45 5.69
C ASP A 358 8.96 -0.22 4.35
N ARG A 359 9.30 0.59 3.34
CA ARG A 359 9.63 0.11 1.99
C ARG A 359 11.05 -0.47 1.87
N ALA A 360 11.79 -0.64 2.97
CA ALA A 360 13.05 -1.38 2.98
C ALA A 360 12.85 -2.86 3.36
N HIS A 361 11.71 -3.19 3.95
CA HIS A 361 11.43 -4.52 4.53
C HIS A 361 10.10 -5.12 4.03
N VAL A 362 9.09 -4.29 3.72
CA VAL A 362 7.91 -4.73 2.97
C VAL A 362 8.15 -4.33 1.51
N ILE A 363 8.48 -5.31 0.67
CA ILE A 363 8.99 -5.11 -0.70
C ILE A 363 8.13 -5.87 -1.73
N GLY A 364 8.15 -5.44 -2.99
CA GLY A 364 7.66 -6.27 -4.09
C GLY A 364 8.74 -7.22 -4.59
N HIS A 365 8.36 -8.26 -5.33
CA HIS A 365 9.35 -9.16 -5.96
C HIS A 365 10.21 -8.42 -7.00
N ASP A 366 9.62 -7.42 -7.67
CA ASP A 366 10.30 -6.46 -8.54
C ASP A 366 11.53 -5.79 -7.91
N GLN A 367 11.59 -5.73 -6.58
CA GLN A 367 12.68 -5.11 -5.82
C GLN A 367 13.75 -6.09 -5.32
N VAL A 368 13.51 -7.40 -5.44
CA VAL A 368 14.47 -8.44 -5.04
C VAL A 368 15.67 -8.40 -5.99
N PRO A 369 16.92 -8.38 -5.50
CA PRO A 369 18.11 -8.32 -6.34
C PRO A 369 18.40 -9.65 -7.03
N GLY A 370 19.01 -9.59 -8.22
CA GLY A 370 19.62 -10.77 -8.84
C GLY A 370 20.75 -11.32 -7.97
N THR A 371 21.05 -12.62 -8.03
CA THR A 371 21.99 -13.26 -7.09
C THR A 371 23.47 -13.16 -7.49
N VAL A 372 23.73 -13.01 -8.79
CA VAL A 372 25.05 -12.97 -9.42
C VAL A 372 25.01 -12.10 -10.69
N LEU A 373 26.19 -11.74 -11.21
CA LEU A 373 26.33 -11.02 -12.48
C LEU A 373 25.44 -11.61 -13.59
N GLY A 374 24.59 -10.79 -14.20
CA GLY A 374 23.73 -11.17 -15.31
C GLY A 374 22.42 -11.87 -14.92
N ALA A 375 22.21 -12.20 -13.64
CA ALA A 375 20.95 -12.80 -13.17
C ALA A 375 19.84 -11.75 -12.96
N THR A 376 20.17 -10.46 -12.94
CA THR A 376 19.23 -9.37 -12.62
C THR A 376 18.03 -9.30 -13.57
N LYS A 377 18.23 -9.55 -14.87
CA LYS A 377 17.14 -9.56 -15.86
C LYS A 377 16.16 -10.73 -15.67
N SER A 378 16.59 -11.79 -14.98
CA SER A 378 15.77 -12.99 -14.74
C SER A 378 14.91 -12.86 -13.48
N MET A 379 15.09 -11.80 -12.69
CA MET A 379 14.23 -11.54 -11.53
C MET A 379 12.85 -11.08 -11.99
N HIS A 380 11.84 -11.40 -11.20
CA HIS A 380 10.46 -11.07 -11.51
C HIS A 380 10.16 -9.56 -11.38
N TRP A 381 8.93 -9.18 -11.74
CA TRP A 381 8.45 -7.79 -11.81
C TRP A 381 7.07 -7.61 -11.16
N ASP A 382 6.53 -8.63 -10.52
CA ASP A 382 5.34 -8.56 -9.65
C ASP A 382 5.65 -7.73 -8.39
N PRO A 383 4.65 -7.02 -7.82
CA PRO A 383 3.22 -7.05 -8.16
C PRO A 383 2.81 -6.13 -9.34
N GLY A 384 3.77 -5.68 -10.14
CA GLY A 384 3.52 -4.93 -11.36
C GLY A 384 3.15 -3.46 -11.17
N PRO A 385 2.86 -2.74 -12.27
CA PRO A 385 2.63 -1.29 -12.27
C PRO A 385 1.32 -0.87 -11.59
N TYR A 386 0.39 -1.80 -11.35
CA TYR A 386 -0.95 -1.50 -10.85
C TYR A 386 -1.15 -1.79 -9.36
N TRP A 387 -0.14 -2.29 -8.64
CA TRP A 387 -0.21 -2.40 -7.18
C TRP A 387 0.00 -1.05 -6.50
N ASP A 388 -1.03 -0.57 -5.82
CA ASP A 388 -1.11 0.76 -5.22
C ASP A 388 -0.37 0.81 -3.87
N TRP A 389 0.96 1.00 -3.94
CA TRP A 389 1.82 1.08 -2.75
C TRP A 389 1.46 2.24 -1.80
N ASP A 390 0.95 3.36 -2.33
CA ASP A 390 0.53 4.50 -1.51
C ASP A 390 -0.67 4.08 -0.63
N HIS A 391 -1.72 3.53 -1.25
CA HIS A 391 -2.90 3.03 -0.55
C HIS A 391 -2.57 1.87 0.41
N TYR A 392 -1.72 0.94 -0.01
CA TYR A 392 -1.34 -0.19 0.83
C TYR A 392 -0.66 0.28 2.13
N PHE A 393 0.24 1.26 2.05
CA PHE A 393 0.91 1.82 3.24
C PHE A 393 0.00 2.72 4.09
N ASP A 394 -1.01 3.36 3.50
CA ASP A 394 -2.09 4.02 4.25
C ASP A 394 -2.84 2.99 5.12
N LEU A 395 -3.18 1.81 4.57
CA LEU A 395 -3.84 0.72 5.28
C LEU A 395 -2.94 0.05 6.34
N LEU A 396 -1.63 0.00 6.11
CA LEU A 396 -0.63 -0.44 7.11
C LEU A 396 -0.50 0.55 8.27
N GLY A 397 -0.97 1.79 8.11
CA GLY A 397 -0.86 2.85 9.11
C GLY A 397 0.51 3.52 9.16
N THR A 398 1.36 3.28 8.14
CA THR A 398 2.68 3.90 7.95
C THR A 398 2.75 4.58 6.58
N PRO A 399 1.87 5.57 6.31
CA PRO A 399 1.73 6.18 4.99
C PRO A 399 3.08 6.66 4.43
N ILE A 400 3.30 6.49 3.13
CA ILE A 400 4.56 6.85 2.48
C ILE A 400 4.81 8.36 2.62
N GLY A 401 5.99 8.71 3.13
CA GLY A 401 6.33 10.08 3.54
C GLY A 401 5.63 10.59 4.81
N GLY A 402 4.87 9.75 5.50
CA GLY A 402 4.17 10.07 6.73
C GLY A 402 3.12 11.16 6.54
N THR A 403 3.07 12.10 7.49
CA THR A 403 2.18 13.28 7.42
C THR A 403 2.73 14.43 6.56
N GLN A 404 3.88 14.23 5.91
CA GLN A 404 4.53 15.28 5.16
C GLN A 404 3.83 15.50 3.83
N LYS A 405 3.78 16.76 3.38
CA LYS A 405 3.31 17.12 2.04
C LYS A 405 4.45 16.99 1.04
N THR A 406 4.11 16.65 -0.21
CA THR A 406 5.10 16.71 -1.29
C THR A 406 5.58 18.15 -1.50
N THR A 407 6.79 18.33 -2.02
CA THR A 407 7.43 19.64 -2.08
C THR A 407 8.40 19.79 -3.26
N THR A 408 8.54 21.03 -3.75
CA THR A 408 9.62 21.44 -4.65
C THR A 408 10.81 22.06 -3.92
N ASP A 409 10.70 22.32 -2.62
CA ASP A 409 11.79 22.86 -1.79
C ASP A 409 12.82 21.76 -1.49
N VAL A 410 13.66 21.47 -2.46
CA VAL A 410 14.67 20.40 -2.41
C VAL A 410 16.00 20.95 -2.92
N ALA A 411 17.10 20.57 -2.26
CA ALA A 411 18.45 20.99 -2.63
C ALA A 411 19.39 19.78 -2.88
N PRO A 412 20.47 19.97 -3.65
CA PRO A 412 21.53 18.96 -3.75
C PRO A 412 22.01 18.48 -2.36
N GLY A 413 22.07 17.16 -2.20
CA GLY A 413 22.43 16.47 -0.97
C GLY A 413 21.28 16.20 -0.01
N ASP A 414 20.05 16.65 -0.31
CA ASP A 414 18.85 16.21 0.42
C ASP A 414 18.55 14.74 0.09
N VAL A 415 18.02 14.03 1.08
CA VAL A 415 17.33 12.75 0.86
C VAL A 415 15.84 13.02 0.67
N VAL A 416 15.27 12.45 -0.39
CA VAL A 416 13.85 12.54 -0.68
C VAL A 416 13.25 11.14 -0.75
N GLU A 417 11.98 11.02 -0.41
CA GLU A 417 11.19 9.80 -0.59
C GLU A 417 10.13 10.08 -1.66
N VAL A 418 10.08 9.21 -2.67
CA VAL A 418 9.16 9.34 -3.79
C VAL A 418 7.75 8.98 -3.33
N ARG A 419 6.77 9.77 -3.79
CA ARG A 419 5.35 9.47 -3.65
C ARG A 419 4.70 9.77 -4.99
N THR A 420 4.37 8.71 -5.72
CA THR A 420 3.94 8.81 -7.11
C THR A 420 2.55 9.42 -7.23
N GLY A 421 1.66 9.14 -6.26
CA GLY A 421 0.27 9.58 -6.29
C GLY A 421 -0.53 8.72 -7.28
N TYR A 422 -0.93 7.52 -6.88
CA TYR A 422 -1.48 6.48 -7.78
C TYR A 422 -2.59 6.97 -8.74
N GLN A 423 -3.66 7.56 -8.22
CA GLN A 423 -4.84 7.93 -9.03
C GLN A 423 -4.52 9.06 -10.03
N ASP A 424 -3.66 10.01 -9.64
CA ASP A 424 -3.29 11.17 -10.47
C ASP A 424 -2.03 10.91 -11.32
N ASN A 425 -1.58 9.65 -11.38
CA ASN A 425 -0.34 9.24 -12.04
C ASN A 425 -0.56 8.20 -13.14
N PRO A 426 -1.32 8.51 -14.21
CA PRO A 426 -1.38 7.66 -15.38
C PRO A 426 -0.08 7.75 -16.18
N GLN A 427 0.67 6.65 -16.24
CA GLN A 427 1.90 6.55 -17.03
C GLN A 427 1.67 5.77 -18.33
N PRO A 428 2.35 6.13 -19.45
CA PRO A 428 2.30 5.34 -20.66
C PRO A 428 2.82 3.91 -20.43
N LEU A 429 1.97 2.92 -20.68
CA LEU A 429 2.28 1.49 -20.57
C LEU A 429 1.86 0.76 -21.84
N THR A 430 2.64 -0.26 -22.23
CA THR A 430 2.37 -1.10 -23.40
C THR A 430 2.58 -2.58 -23.10
N GLY A 431 1.86 -3.45 -23.80
CA GLY A 431 2.16 -4.88 -23.83
C GLY A 431 1.75 -5.67 -22.58
N CYS A 432 0.81 -5.16 -21.78
CA CYS A 432 0.35 -5.83 -20.56
C CYS A 432 -0.16 -7.26 -20.84
N ALA A 433 -0.91 -7.44 -21.92
CA ALA A 433 -1.43 -8.75 -22.32
C ALA A 433 -0.34 -9.77 -22.66
N THR A 434 0.79 -9.30 -23.19
CA THR A 434 1.91 -10.18 -23.57
C THR A 434 2.86 -10.39 -22.40
N ALA A 435 3.01 -9.40 -21.52
CA ALA A 435 3.85 -9.47 -20.33
C ALA A 435 3.25 -10.35 -19.23
N SER A 436 1.93 -10.36 -19.08
CA SER A 436 1.19 -11.06 -18.02
C SER A 436 -0.08 -11.72 -18.60
N PRO A 437 0.02 -12.80 -19.40
CA PRO A 437 -1.16 -13.48 -19.93
C PRO A 437 -1.97 -14.16 -18.80
N PRO A 438 -3.33 -14.09 -18.80
CA PRO A 438 -4.21 -13.66 -19.87
C PRO A 438 -4.72 -12.21 -19.72
N SER A 439 -3.97 -11.32 -19.07
CA SER A 439 -4.34 -9.92 -18.87
C SER A 439 -4.83 -9.25 -20.18
N PRO A 440 -5.78 -8.29 -20.12
CA PRO A 440 -5.98 -7.34 -21.20
C PRO A 440 -4.70 -6.57 -21.54
N ASP A 441 -4.73 -5.87 -22.68
CA ASP A 441 -3.70 -4.86 -22.91
C ASP A 441 -3.86 -3.69 -21.93
N CYS A 442 -2.82 -2.88 -21.78
CA CYS A 442 -2.75 -1.83 -20.77
C CYS A 442 -3.91 -0.83 -20.92
N VAL A 443 -4.47 -0.38 -19.80
CA VAL A 443 -5.61 0.55 -19.78
C VAL A 443 -5.09 1.99 -19.83
N PRO A 444 -5.33 2.75 -20.92
CA PRO A 444 -4.90 4.14 -20.99
C PRO A 444 -5.59 4.98 -19.91
N GLY A 445 -4.81 5.78 -19.18
CA GLY A 445 -5.33 6.63 -18.11
C GLY A 445 -5.53 5.94 -16.76
N ALA A 446 -5.29 4.63 -16.65
CA ALA A 446 -5.26 3.96 -15.36
C ALA A 446 -4.10 4.48 -14.50
N GLY A 447 -4.34 4.60 -13.19
CA GLY A 447 -3.32 4.95 -12.21
C GLY A 447 -2.19 3.92 -12.18
N THR A 448 -0.97 4.38 -11.90
CA THR A 448 0.21 3.52 -11.81
C THR A 448 1.04 3.84 -10.57
N ASN A 449 1.85 2.89 -10.13
CA ASN A 449 2.64 2.98 -8.91
C ASN A 449 4.08 3.50 -9.10
N PHE A 450 4.41 3.99 -10.30
CA PHE A 450 5.76 4.41 -10.65
C PHE A 450 5.78 5.75 -11.39
N LEU A 451 6.93 6.42 -11.34
CA LEU A 451 7.28 7.55 -12.18
C LEU A 451 8.47 7.18 -13.09
N PRO A 452 8.51 7.63 -14.35
CA PRO A 452 9.63 7.40 -15.23
C PRO A 452 10.82 8.30 -14.86
N LEU A 453 12.01 7.71 -14.88
CA LEU A 453 13.26 8.44 -14.86
C LEU A 453 13.79 8.64 -16.28
N HIS A 454 14.34 9.82 -16.55
CA HIS A 454 14.86 10.19 -17.86
C HIS A 454 16.37 10.41 -17.84
N GLN A 455 17.04 10.24 -18.99
CA GLN A 455 18.49 10.46 -19.11
C GLN A 455 18.89 11.95 -19.09
N SER A 456 17.93 12.86 -19.27
CA SER A 456 18.13 14.32 -19.18
C SER A 456 16.83 14.98 -18.66
N PRO A 457 16.86 16.24 -18.18
CA PRO A 457 15.69 16.89 -17.58
C PRO A 457 14.66 17.36 -18.63
N SER A 458 14.03 16.39 -19.30
CA SER A 458 12.99 16.57 -20.30
C SER A 458 12.13 15.31 -20.39
N GLU A 459 10.80 15.46 -20.48
CA GLU A 459 9.86 14.34 -20.65
C GLU A 459 10.04 13.63 -22.00
N THR A 460 10.62 14.31 -22.99
CA THR A 460 10.92 13.72 -24.31
C THR A 460 12.29 13.05 -24.36
N ALA A 461 13.08 13.12 -23.29
CA ALA A 461 14.37 12.46 -23.25
C ALA A 461 14.20 10.94 -23.11
N PRO A 462 15.14 10.14 -23.64
CA PRO A 462 15.12 8.69 -23.43
C PRO A 462 14.99 8.33 -21.95
N LEU A 463 14.25 7.26 -21.67
CA LEU A 463 14.14 6.71 -20.32
C LEU A 463 15.51 6.24 -19.81
N ALA A 464 15.69 6.27 -18.49
CA ALA A 464 16.92 5.88 -17.84
C ALA A 464 17.38 4.48 -18.29
N ALA A 465 18.69 4.32 -18.47
CA ALA A 465 19.28 3.03 -18.80
C ALA A 465 19.55 2.24 -17.52
N ASP A 466 19.44 0.92 -17.61
CA ASP A 466 19.76 -0.01 -16.54
C ASP A 466 20.62 -1.15 -17.13
N PRO A 467 21.93 -1.22 -16.80
CA PRO A 467 22.81 -2.27 -17.32
C PRO A 467 22.48 -3.67 -16.79
N GLY A 468 21.76 -3.81 -15.69
CA GLY A 468 21.28 -5.10 -15.19
C GLY A 468 20.06 -5.62 -15.94
N TRP A 469 19.26 -4.71 -16.49
CA TRP A 469 18.09 -5.06 -17.29
C TRP A 469 18.39 -5.14 -18.80
N LYS A 470 19.13 -4.14 -19.32
CA LYS A 470 19.52 -3.98 -20.72
C LYS A 470 21.04 -3.80 -20.79
N PRO A 471 21.83 -4.89 -20.72
CA PRO A 471 23.29 -4.84 -20.63
C PRO A 471 23.97 -4.24 -21.87
N THR A 472 23.27 -4.18 -23.00
CA THR A 472 23.70 -3.57 -24.25
C THR A 472 23.55 -2.03 -24.26
N GLY A 473 23.01 -1.45 -23.20
CA GLY A 473 22.97 0.00 -22.96
C GLY A 473 21.77 0.72 -23.59
N GLU A 474 20.75 -0.01 -24.05
CA GLU A 474 19.52 0.60 -24.53
C GLU A 474 18.77 1.30 -23.39
N ALA A 475 18.00 2.33 -23.74
CA ALA A 475 17.09 3.00 -22.82
C ALA A 475 15.97 2.05 -22.34
N GLY A 476 15.43 2.33 -21.16
CA GLY A 476 14.18 1.73 -20.71
C GLY A 476 13.03 1.95 -21.69
N THR A 477 11.98 1.14 -21.57
CA THR A 477 10.78 1.24 -22.42
C THR A 477 9.51 1.35 -21.58
N THR A 478 8.39 1.63 -22.23
CA THR A 478 7.05 1.63 -21.61
C THR A 478 6.44 0.22 -21.53
N TYR A 479 7.18 -0.83 -21.91
CA TYR A 479 6.66 -2.19 -21.89
C TYR A 479 6.38 -2.63 -20.45
N ALA A 480 5.25 -3.28 -20.18
CA ALA A 480 4.72 -3.51 -18.83
C ALA A 480 5.72 -4.18 -17.86
N SER A 481 6.48 -5.17 -18.30
CA SER A 481 7.51 -5.83 -17.46
C SER A 481 8.86 -5.12 -17.45
N ASP A 482 9.07 -4.06 -18.24
CA ASP A 482 10.32 -3.31 -18.27
C ASP A 482 10.36 -2.27 -17.13
N ILE A 483 10.94 -2.68 -16.01
CA ILE A 483 11.05 -1.87 -14.78
C ILE A 483 12.32 -1.00 -14.70
N SER A 484 13.19 -1.05 -15.72
CA SER A 484 14.54 -0.44 -15.73
C SER A 484 14.60 1.05 -15.38
N ALA A 485 13.56 1.82 -15.70
CA ALA A 485 13.50 3.26 -15.52
C ALA A 485 12.41 3.71 -14.55
N ARG A 486 11.83 2.79 -13.77
CA ARG A 486 10.68 3.06 -12.92
C ARG A 486 11.12 3.33 -11.50
N VAL A 487 10.80 4.50 -10.97
CA VAL A 487 10.90 4.77 -9.53
C VAL A 487 9.52 4.69 -8.89
N VAL A 488 9.38 3.94 -7.80
CA VAL A 488 8.08 3.67 -7.15
C VAL A 488 7.93 4.42 -5.83
N SER A 489 6.71 4.49 -5.31
CA SER A 489 6.47 5.10 -4.00
C SER A 489 7.29 4.44 -2.87
N GLY A 490 7.81 5.30 -1.99
CA GLY A 490 8.67 4.96 -0.85
C GLY A 490 10.15 4.81 -1.17
N HIS A 491 10.53 4.93 -2.45
CA HIS A 491 11.91 4.92 -2.87
C HIS A 491 12.65 6.14 -2.30
N LYS A 492 13.73 5.90 -1.54
CA LYS A 492 14.55 6.98 -0.99
C LYS A 492 15.71 7.29 -1.92
N LEU A 493 15.80 8.53 -2.39
CA LEU A 493 16.80 9.01 -3.33
C LEU A 493 17.62 10.14 -2.72
N VAL A 494 18.89 10.23 -3.09
CA VAL A 494 19.73 11.38 -2.79
C VAL A 494 19.73 12.31 -3.99
N VAL A 495 19.31 13.56 -3.80
CA VAL A 495 19.30 14.55 -4.87
C VAL A 495 20.72 15.00 -5.15
N SER A 496 21.20 14.74 -6.36
CA SER A 496 22.52 15.16 -6.83
C SER A 496 22.47 16.58 -7.38
N GLN A 497 21.41 16.91 -8.13
CA GLN A 497 21.27 18.21 -8.81
C GLN A 497 19.81 18.62 -8.88
N VAL A 498 19.54 19.92 -8.99
CA VAL A 498 18.21 20.48 -9.23
C VAL A 498 18.28 21.40 -10.44
N GLN A 499 17.42 21.17 -11.43
CA GLN A 499 17.33 21.98 -12.64
C GLN A 499 15.86 22.26 -12.96
N ASN A 500 15.41 23.49 -12.68
CA ASN A 500 13.99 23.86 -12.74
C ASN A 500 13.17 22.87 -11.89
N ASN A 501 12.18 22.21 -12.52
CA ASN A 501 11.32 21.21 -11.90
C ASN A 501 11.88 19.77 -12.02
N TRP A 502 13.18 19.60 -12.21
CA TRP A 502 13.81 18.28 -12.36
C TRP A 502 14.84 18.02 -11.29
N LEU A 503 14.80 16.81 -10.74
CA LEU A 503 15.73 16.32 -9.73
C LEU A 503 16.68 15.32 -10.38
N GLY A 504 17.96 15.68 -10.46
CA GLY A 504 19.01 14.76 -10.88
C GLY A 504 19.35 13.81 -9.72
N VAL A 505 19.25 12.51 -9.96
CA VAL A 505 19.47 11.44 -8.97
C VAL A 505 20.38 10.36 -9.57
N TRP A 506 21.15 9.67 -8.74
CA TRP A 506 21.95 8.54 -9.20
C TRP A 506 21.05 7.31 -9.36
N TRP A 507 21.05 6.73 -10.56
CA TRP A 507 20.24 5.59 -10.94
C TRP A 507 21.07 4.59 -11.74
N ALA A 508 21.15 3.36 -11.27
CA ALA A 508 21.91 2.29 -11.91
C ALA A 508 23.38 2.66 -12.28
N GLY A 509 24.00 3.57 -11.50
CA GLY A 509 25.37 4.04 -11.73
C GLY A 509 25.49 5.25 -12.68
N SER A 510 24.38 5.77 -13.21
CA SER A 510 24.31 6.94 -14.08
C SER A 510 23.47 8.06 -13.47
N LEU A 511 23.65 9.30 -13.93
CA LEU A 511 22.75 10.39 -13.55
C LEU A 511 21.44 10.26 -14.35
N ALA A 512 20.32 10.18 -13.65
CA ALA A 512 18.98 10.20 -14.22
C ALA A 512 18.16 11.34 -13.61
N TRP A 513 17.02 11.67 -14.22
CA TRP A 513 16.23 12.84 -13.88
C TRP A 513 14.79 12.45 -13.61
N LEU A 514 14.33 12.79 -12.40
CA LEU A 514 12.95 12.68 -11.95
C LEU A 514 12.25 14.02 -12.16
N HIS A 515 11.10 14.02 -12.83
CA HIS A 515 10.27 15.22 -12.95
C HIS A 515 9.53 15.47 -11.62
N ASN A 516 9.67 16.67 -11.07
CA ASN A 516 9.05 17.13 -9.82
C ASN A 516 8.35 18.49 -10.05
N PRO A 517 7.17 18.50 -10.68
CA PRO A 517 6.51 19.72 -11.11
C PRO A 517 5.95 20.53 -9.94
N THR A 518 5.81 21.85 -10.13
CA THR A 518 5.43 22.80 -9.06
C THR A 518 3.96 22.72 -8.63
N ASP A 519 3.08 22.33 -9.54
CA ASP A 519 1.65 22.14 -9.32
C ASP A 519 1.33 20.78 -8.68
N HIS A 520 2.12 19.75 -8.99
CA HIS A 520 1.98 18.40 -8.44
C HIS A 520 3.33 17.79 -8.05
N PRO A 521 3.98 18.25 -6.96
CA PRO A 521 5.27 17.69 -6.55
C PRO A 521 5.14 16.22 -6.15
N VAL A 522 6.17 15.41 -6.45
CA VAL A 522 6.15 13.94 -6.34
C VAL A 522 7.12 13.39 -5.29
N VAL A 523 7.72 14.26 -4.50
CA VAL A 523 8.67 13.87 -3.46
C VAL A 523 8.36 14.54 -2.13
N VAL A 524 8.62 13.83 -1.04
CA VAL A 524 8.77 14.43 0.28
C VAL A 524 10.24 14.49 0.66
N ARG A 525 10.62 15.49 1.45
CA ARG A 525 11.92 15.45 2.12
C ARG A 525 11.88 14.41 3.23
N THR A 526 12.90 13.58 3.31
CA THR A 526 13.01 12.56 4.35
C THR A 526 14.44 12.51 4.89
N GLN A 527 14.68 11.61 5.82
CA GLN A 527 16.00 11.35 6.36
C GLN A 527 16.36 9.89 6.12
N ALA A 528 17.59 9.67 5.69
CA ALA A 528 18.22 8.36 5.65
C ALA A 528 19.72 8.57 5.83
N LYS A 529 20.41 7.54 6.35
CA LYS A 529 21.86 7.49 6.21
C LYS A 529 22.18 7.38 4.72
N THR A 530 23.38 7.79 4.34
CA THR A 530 23.82 7.70 2.95
C THR A 530 25.20 7.09 2.87
N VAL A 531 25.52 6.46 1.75
CA VAL A 531 26.87 5.94 1.49
C VAL A 531 27.52 6.64 0.31
N THR A 532 28.84 6.77 0.39
CA THR A 532 29.71 7.08 -0.75
C THR A 532 30.82 6.05 -0.81
N VAL A 533 31.43 5.82 -1.98
CA VAL A 533 32.71 5.11 -2.03
C VAL A 533 33.71 5.81 -1.09
N LYS A 534 34.59 5.04 -0.45
CA LYS A 534 35.62 5.56 0.44
C LYS A 534 36.36 6.77 -0.12
N ALA A 535 36.54 7.79 0.72
CA ALA A 535 37.25 9.00 0.35
C ALA A 535 38.65 8.70 -0.25
N GLY A 536 38.92 9.25 -1.43
CA GLY A 536 40.19 9.03 -2.14
C GLY A 536 40.27 7.74 -2.95
N ALA A 537 39.23 6.88 -2.94
CA ALA A 537 39.17 5.73 -3.82
C ALA A 537 39.08 6.15 -5.30
N THR A 538 39.87 5.50 -6.15
CA THR A 538 39.85 5.70 -7.61
C THR A 538 39.09 4.61 -8.35
N THR A 539 38.65 3.56 -7.64
CA THR A 539 37.90 2.44 -8.20
C THR A 539 36.46 2.43 -7.68
N PRO A 540 35.48 2.02 -8.50
CA PRO A 540 34.09 1.88 -8.05
C PRO A 540 33.93 0.79 -7.00
N ALA A 541 32.99 0.96 -6.08
CA ALA A 541 32.63 -0.07 -5.10
C ALA A 541 31.66 -1.10 -5.74
N PRO A 542 31.91 -2.40 -5.57
CA PRO A 542 31.00 -3.45 -6.03
C PRO A 542 29.72 -3.47 -5.18
N VAL A 543 28.61 -3.85 -5.80
CA VAL A 543 27.36 -4.20 -5.10
C VAL A 543 27.00 -5.65 -5.34
N TYR A 544 26.22 -6.21 -4.42
CA TYR A 544 25.93 -7.62 -4.30
C TYR A 544 24.43 -7.83 -4.16
N GLY A 545 23.92 -8.96 -4.66
CA GLY A 545 22.53 -9.36 -4.44
C GLY A 545 22.31 -10.19 -3.19
N ARG A 546 23.38 -10.49 -2.44
CA ARG A 546 23.39 -11.33 -1.24
C ARG A 546 24.40 -10.77 -0.25
N ALA A 547 24.16 -10.89 1.05
CA ALA A 547 25.08 -10.48 2.10
C ALA A 547 25.71 -11.71 2.79
N TYR A 548 26.35 -12.58 2.01
CA TYR A 548 26.91 -13.83 2.53
C TYR A 548 28.21 -13.63 3.34
N PRO A 549 28.53 -14.57 4.26
CA PRO A 549 29.75 -14.56 5.06
C PRO A 549 31.03 -14.58 4.23
N GLU A 550 32.09 -14.03 4.82
CA GLU A 550 33.44 -14.17 4.31
C GLU A 550 33.92 -15.64 4.34
N THR A 551 34.84 -16.01 3.44
CA THR A 551 35.34 -17.38 3.28
C THR A 551 35.85 -18.02 4.59
N THR A 552 36.41 -17.22 5.51
CA THR A 552 36.91 -17.73 6.80
C THR A 552 35.81 -18.26 7.71
N ALA A 553 34.57 -17.75 7.60
CA ALA A 553 33.44 -18.24 8.39
C ALA A 553 33.12 -19.72 8.11
N TYR A 554 33.36 -20.19 6.88
CA TYR A 554 33.12 -21.58 6.47
C TYR A 554 34.16 -22.58 7.00
N THR A 555 35.26 -22.11 7.58
CA THR A 555 36.38 -22.99 7.96
C THR A 555 35.97 -23.92 9.11
N GLY A 556 36.04 -25.22 8.89
CA GLY A 556 35.72 -26.23 9.91
C GLY A 556 34.23 -26.49 10.12
N THR A 557 33.34 -25.85 9.37
CA THR A 557 31.89 -26.02 9.50
C THR A 557 31.35 -27.19 8.65
N GLY A 558 32.12 -27.64 7.66
CA GLY A 558 31.67 -28.63 6.66
C GLY A 558 30.78 -28.03 5.56
N ILE A 559 30.42 -26.76 5.66
CA ILE A 559 29.59 -26.04 4.69
C ILE A 559 30.45 -25.61 3.50
N PRO A 560 30.08 -25.92 2.25
CA PRO A 560 30.78 -25.41 1.07
C PRO A 560 30.72 -23.88 1.01
N VAL A 561 31.88 -23.27 0.74
CA VAL A 561 32.01 -21.81 0.58
C VAL A 561 31.07 -21.32 -0.51
N GLN A 562 30.19 -20.39 -0.17
CA GLN A 562 29.37 -19.69 -1.14
C GLN A 562 30.16 -18.50 -1.68
N THR A 563 30.58 -18.57 -2.94
CA THR A 563 31.33 -17.46 -3.55
C THR A 563 30.40 -16.26 -3.76
N LEU A 564 30.78 -15.14 -3.15
CA LEU A 564 30.10 -13.87 -3.34
C LEU A 564 30.52 -13.23 -4.65
N SER A 565 29.58 -13.11 -5.59
CA SER A 565 29.80 -12.50 -6.91
C SER A 565 29.17 -11.11 -6.97
N PRO A 566 29.91 -10.07 -7.40
CA PRO A 566 29.32 -8.75 -7.61
C PRO A 566 28.32 -8.78 -8.77
N LEU A 567 27.33 -7.91 -8.69
CA LEU A 567 26.42 -7.62 -9.79
C LEU A 567 27.10 -6.70 -10.83
N GLU A 568 26.45 -6.51 -11.97
CA GLU A 568 26.89 -5.58 -13.02
C GLU A 568 26.95 -4.11 -12.56
N TYR A 569 26.23 -3.79 -11.49
CA TYR A 569 26.17 -2.50 -10.86
C TYR A 569 27.42 -2.14 -10.06
N LYS A 570 27.74 -0.84 -10.00
CA LYS A 570 28.87 -0.30 -9.22
C LYS A 570 28.57 1.13 -8.77
N ILE A 571 28.93 1.45 -7.52
CA ILE A 571 28.91 2.83 -7.04
C ILE A 571 30.20 3.52 -7.48
N GLN A 572 30.08 4.56 -8.30
CA GLN A 572 31.24 5.33 -8.75
C GLN A 572 31.70 6.32 -7.67
N PRO A 573 33.01 6.68 -7.63
CA PRO A 573 33.48 7.79 -6.79
C PRO A 573 32.68 9.07 -7.06
N GLY A 574 32.25 9.74 -6.00
CA GLY A 574 31.41 10.95 -6.07
C GLY A 574 29.90 10.70 -6.15
N GLN A 575 29.45 9.45 -6.27
CA GLN A 575 28.03 9.11 -6.15
C GLN A 575 27.63 8.92 -4.69
N THR A 576 26.39 9.26 -4.38
CA THR A 576 25.81 9.12 -3.04
C THR A 576 24.46 8.43 -3.15
N TYR A 577 24.26 7.38 -2.37
CA TYR A 577 23.02 6.59 -2.36
C TYR A 577 22.42 6.56 -0.96
N ALA A 578 21.10 6.47 -0.87
CA ALA A 578 20.39 6.34 0.39
C ALA A 578 20.50 4.89 0.90
N VAL A 579 20.78 4.74 2.18
CA VAL A 579 20.73 3.46 2.88
C VAL A 579 19.28 3.17 3.25
N SER A 580 18.76 2.03 2.82
CA SER A 580 17.42 1.57 3.16
C SER A 580 17.41 0.80 4.48
N ASP A 581 18.47 0.05 4.77
CA ASP A 581 18.73 -0.61 6.06
C ASP A 581 20.24 -0.69 6.33
N ASP A 582 20.66 -0.34 7.55
CA ASP A 582 22.05 -0.36 7.99
C ASP A 582 22.40 -1.48 8.99
N ASP A 583 21.45 -2.37 9.30
CA ASP A 583 21.66 -3.54 10.15
C ASP A 583 21.38 -4.86 9.41
N VAL A 584 22.00 -5.01 8.24
CA VAL A 584 21.91 -6.24 7.45
C VAL A 584 22.63 -7.39 8.16
N VAL A 585 21.95 -8.53 8.25
CA VAL A 585 22.51 -9.77 8.80
C VAL A 585 23.43 -10.43 7.77
N THR A 586 24.64 -10.79 8.21
CA THR A 586 25.62 -11.48 7.36
C THR A 586 25.59 -12.96 7.65
N ASP A 587 24.89 -13.73 6.83
CA ASP A 587 24.72 -15.16 7.04
C ASP A 587 24.37 -15.95 5.77
N TYR A 588 24.40 -17.26 5.93
CA TYR A 588 24.00 -18.23 4.91
C TYR A 588 23.42 -19.45 5.61
N TYR A 589 22.12 -19.63 5.45
CA TYR A 589 21.44 -20.85 5.89
C TYR A 589 21.66 -21.96 4.88
N ARG A 590 22.22 -23.07 5.35
CA ARG A 590 22.42 -24.26 4.53
C ARG A 590 21.25 -25.23 4.76
N ALA A 591 20.48 -25.49 3.72
CA ALA A 591 19.49 -26.55 3.64
C ALA A 591 19.60 -27.20 2.25
N THR A 592 20.04 -28.46 2.16
CA THR A 592 20.27 -29.10 0.86
C THR A 592 19.82 -30.54 0.74
N THR A 593 19.64 -31.27 1.85
CA THR A 593 19.10 -32.64 1.80
C THR A 593 17.82 -32.76 2.60
N PHE A 594 16.92 -33.62 2.12
CA PHE A 594 15.60 -33.81 2.70
C PHE A 594 15.66 -34.14 4.21
N ASP A 595 16.57 -35.01 4.63
CA ASP A 595 16.76 -35.40 6.03
C ASP A 595 17.69 -34.48 6.86
N GLY A 596 18.38 -33.53 6.24
CA GLY A 596 19.39 -32.69 6.89
C GLY A 596 20.70 -33.42 7.23
N SER A 597 21.00 -34.56 6.59
CA SER A 597 22.21 -35.35 6.85
C SER A 597 23.49 -34.79 6.24
N ALA A 598 23.40 -33.83 5.31
CA ALA A 598 24.58 -33.25 4.70
C ALA A 598 25.46 -32.48 5.72
N PRO A 599 26.78 -32.39 5.52
CA PRO A 599 27.66 -31.66 6.43
C PRO A 599 27.25 -30.20 6.61
N GLY A 600 26.96 -29.82 7.85
CA GLY A 600 26.51 -28.48 8.23
C GLY A 600 25.10 -28.15 7.72
N ASP A 601 24.29 -29.13 7.36
CA ASP A 601 22.89 -28.88 6.97
C ASP A 601 22.08 -28.36 8.15
N ARG A 602 21.00 -27.63 7.82
CA ARG A 602 20.13 -26.93 8.77
C ARG A 602 20.90 -26.05 9.75
N THR A 603 21.99 -25.46 9.27
CA THR A 603 22.85 -24.58 10.05
C THR A 603 22.84 -23.21 9.41
N ASP A 604 22.61 -22.20 10.24
CA ASP A 604 22.75 -20.81 9.85
C ASP A 604 24.16 -20.31 10.13
N LEU A 605 24.96 -20.18 9.07
CA LEU A 605 26.34 -19.77 9.19
C LEU A 605 26.44 -18.25 9.27
N LYS A 606 26.84 -17.72 10.42
CA LYS A 606 27.07 -16.28 10.62
C LYS A 606 28.48 -15.85 10.18
N GLY A 607 28.57 -14.70 9.50
CA GLY A 607 29.81 -14.01 9.14
C GLY A 607 30.13 -12.82 10.03
N GLN A 608 31.30 -12.21 9.82
CA GLN A 608 31.75 -11.00 10.52
C GLN A 608 31.79 -9.76 9.62
N ASP A 609 31.82 -9.95 8.29
CA ASP A 609 31.66 -8.84 7.36
C ASP A 609 30.34 -8.10 7.64
N ARG A 610 30.32 -6.78 7.43
CA ARG A 610 29.10 -5.97 7.58
C ARG A 610 28.66 -5.44 6.24
N TYR A 611 27.35 -5.41 6.02
CA TYR A 611 26.73 -4.90 4.81
C TYR A 611 25.73 -3.78 5.14
N TYR A 612 25.46 -2.95 4.15
CA TYR A 612 24.34 -2.02 4.13
C TYR A 612 23.42 -2.37 2.96
N GLN A 613 22.11 -2.27 3.18
CA GLN A 613 21.11 -2.38 2.15
C GLN A 613 20.87 -1.01 1.52
N LEU A 614 20.87 -0.93 0.20
CA LEU A 614 20.67 0.31 -0.55
C LEU A 614 19.49 0.19 -1.50
N TRP A 615 18.80 1.31 -1.67
CA TRP A 615 18.05 1.58 -2.89
C TRP A 615 19.04 1.80 -4.04
N TYR A 616 19.08 0.88 -5.00
CA TYR A 616 19.94 0.99 -6.17
C TYR A 616 19.21 0.53 -7.43
N ALA A 617 19.11 1.44 -8.41
CA ALA A 617 18.14 1.27 -9.51
C ALA A 617 16.77 0.95 -8.89
N HIS A 618 16.04 -0.05 -9.39
CA HIS A 618 14.75 -0.43 -8.82
C HIS A 618 14.83 -1.40 -7.61
N ARG A 619 16.03 -1.75 -7.12
CA ARG A 619 16.21 -2.94 -6.25
C ARG A 619 16.84 -2.63 -4.89
N HIS A 620 16.65 -3.54 -3.94
CA HIS A 620 17.39 -3.60 -2.68
C HIS A 620 18.67 -4.41 -2.85
N VAL A 621 19.81 -3.74 -2.97
CA VAL A 621 21.12 -4.40 -3.12
C VAL A 621 21.95 -4.24 -1.85
N PHE A 622 22.97 -5.08 -1.70
CA PHE A 622 23.89 -5.05 -0.58
C PHE A 622 25.25 -4.51 -0.98
N ILE A 623 25.85 -3.69 -0.11
CA ILE A 623 27.22 -3.23 -0.25
C ILE A 623 28.00 -3.52 1.02
N ARG A 624 29.26 -3.93 0.92
CA ARG A 624 30.10 -4.11 2.10
C ARG A 624 30.44 -2.77 2.72
N ALA A 625 30.29 -2.67 4.04
CA ALA A 625 30.72 -1.51 4.81
C ALA A 625 32.23 -1.22 4.65
N ALA A 626 33.04 -2.26 4.39
CA ALA A 626 34.47 -2.12 4.12
C ALA A 626 34.79 -1.35 2.83
N ASP A 627 33.83 -1.17 1.91
CA ASP A 627 34.05 -0.54 0.59
C ASP A 627 33.50 0.91 0.52
N VAL A 628 32.81 1.37 1.56
CA VAL A 628 32.12 2.68 1.59
C VAL A 628 32.36 3.45 2.89
N ASP A 629 32.13 4.76 2.82
CA ASP A 629 31.94 5.61 4.00
C ASP A 629 30.43 5.76 4.26
N LEU A 630 29.99 5.43 5.48
CA LEU A 630 28.63 5.69 5.94
C LEU A 630 28.54 7.12 6.49
N HIS A 631 27.59 7.88 5.98
CA HIS A 631 27.28 9.23 6.46
C HIS A 631 26.00 9.18 7.27
N GLU A 632 26.08 9.69 8.50
CA GLU A 632 24.92 9.86 9.37
C GLU A 632 23.86 10.77 8.74
N THR A 633 22.62 10.61 9.19
CA THR A 633 21.47 11.36 8.67
C THR A 633 21.75 12.86 8.75
N ARG A 634 21.58 13.56 7.63
CA ARG A 634 21.61 15.03 7.65
C ARG A 634 20.34 15.54 8.32
N PRO A 635 20.45 16.36 9.38
CA PRO A 635 19.27 16.91 10.02
C PRO A 635 18.50 17.83 9.05
N VAL A 636 17.27 17.47 8.72
CA VAL A 636 16.35 18.29 7.93
C VAL A 636 15.60 19.23 8.88
N ALA A 637 15.46 20.51 8.55
CA ALA A 637 14.72 21.44 9.39
C ALA A 637 13.21 21.22 9.30
N VAL A 638 12.49 21.41 10.42
CA VAL A 638 11.03 21.48 10.42
C VAL A 638 10.61 22.69 9.56
N VAL A 639 9.76 22.47 8.57
CA VAL A 639 9.33 23.51 7.62
C VAL A 639 8.00 24.12 8.06
N ASN A 640 7.89 25.44 8.02
CA ASN A 640 6.62 26.13 8.26
C ASN A 640 5.75 26.09 7.00
N THR A 641 4.60 25.42 7.07
CA THR A 641 3.64 25.32 5.95
C THR A 641 2.53 26.38 6.03
N THR A 642 2.32 26.96 7.21
CA THR A 642 1.43 28.12 7.39
C THR A 642 1.99 29.04 8.48
N PRO A 643 2.22 30.33 8.19
CA PRO A 643 2.81 31.26 9.16
C PRO A 643 1.95 31.43 10.43
N PRO A 644 2.59 31.70 11.59
CA PRO A 644 1.86 32.08 12.79
C PRO A 644 1.18 33.46 12.63
N VAL A 645 0.06 33.65 13.35
CA VAL A 645 -0.77 34.86 13.27
C VAL A 645 -1.01 35.43 14.66
N VAL A 646 -0.91 36.75 14.77
CA VAL A 646 -1.24 37.50 16.00
C VAL A 646 -2.69 38.01 15.91
N ARG A 647 -3.53 37.63 16.88
CA ARG A 647 -4.91 38.11 17.03
C ARG A 647 -5.05 39.03 18.24
N GLY A 648 -6.01 39.94 18.17
CA GLY A 648 -6.32 40.91 19.23
C GLY A 648 -6.01 42.35 18.83
N VAL A 649 -6.29 43.28 19.74
CA VAL A 649 -6.09 44.71 19.49
C VAL A 649 -4.76 45.16 20.10
N PRO A 650 -3.78 45.65 19.30
CA PRO A 650 -2.50 46.14 19.82
C PRO A 650 -2.71 47.46 20.56
N LYS A 651 -3.02 47.37 21.86
CA LYS A 651 -3.30 48.49 22.74
C LYS A 651 -2.80 48.19 24.13
N VAL A 652 -2.15 49.16 24.78
CA VAL A 652 -1.64 49.03 26.16
C VAL A 652 -2.76 48.53 27.09
N GLY A 653 -2.45 47.49 27.88
CA GLY A 653 -3.38 46.84 28.80
C GLY A 653 -4.30 45.80 28.17
N ARG A 654 -4.15 45.48 26.88
CA ARG A 654 -4.86 44.38 26.21
C ARG A 654 -3.94 43.18 25.99
N THR A 655 -4.55 42.03 25.77
CA THR A 655 -3.84 40.79 25.47
C THR A 655 -3.91 40.49 23.98
N LEU A 656 -2.77 40.12 23.41
CA LEU A 656 -2.66 39.53 22.09
C LEU A 656 -2.49 38.01 22.22
N THR A 657 -2.97 37.26 21.24
CA THR A 657 -2.88 35.80 21.20
C THR A 657 -2.24 35.36 19.89
N ALA A 658 -1.24 34.49 19.97
CA ALA A 658 -0.58 33.88 18.83
C ALA A 658 -1.22 32.54 18.44
N SER A 659 -1.34 32.27 17.14
CA SER A 659 -1.40 30.89 16.64
C SER A 659 0.02 30.32 16.51
N SER A 660 0.15 28.99 16.53
CA SER A 660 1.41 28.29 16.33
C SER A 660 1.88 28.26 14.87
N GLY A 661 1.00 28.56 13.91
CA GLY A 661 1.20 28.19 12.50
C GLY A 661 1.02 26.68 12.28
N ALA A 662 1.21 26.24 11.03
CA ALA A 662 1.28 24.83 10.64
C ALA A 662 2.70 24.49 10.19
N TRP A 663 3.11 23.25 10.42
CA TRP A 663 4.48 22.78 10.25
C TRP A 663 4.50 21.37 9.70
N THR A 664 5.54 21.03 8.95
CA THR A 664 5.83 19.68 8.48
C THR A 664 7.28 19.30 8.78
N PRO A 665 7.55 18.10 9.33
CA PRO A 665 6.56 17.17 9.90
C PRO A 665 5.83 17.78 11.10
N SER A 666 4.76 17.11 11.56
CA SER A 666 4.02 17.54 12.74
C SER A 666 4.94 17.68 13.96
N PRO A 667 4.99 18.86 14.61
CA PRO A 667 6.00 19.13 15.61
C PRO A 667 5.64 18.49 16.95
N LYS A 668 6.63 17.84 17.58
CA LYS A 668 6.52 17.34 18.96
C LYS A 668 6.57 18.47 20.00
N ARG A 669 7.09 19.65 19.63
CA ARG A 669 7.22 20.81 20.53
C ARG A 669 7.08 22.13 19.78
N ILE A 670 6.40 23.09 20.40
CA ILE A 670 6.26 24.49 19.92
C ILE A 670 6.74 25.46 21.01
N ARG A 671 7.50 26.49 20.64
CA ARG A 671 7.91 27.61 21.50
C ARG A 671 7.53 28.94 20.86
N PHE A 672 7.13 29.91 21.68
CA PHE A 672 6.83 31.27 21.24
C PHE A 672 7.89 32.23 21.77
N GLN A 673 8.16 33.29 21.02
CA GLN A 673 8.95 34.44 21.46
C GLN A 673 8.34 35.71 20.85
N TRP A 674 7.80 36.58 21.69
CA TRP A 674 7.25 37.86 21.23
C TRP A 674 8.38 38.84 20.90
N LEU A 675 8.15 39.61 19.85
CA LEU A 675 9.08 40.59 19.31
C LEU A 675 8.44 41.98 19.36
N ARG A 676 9.24 43.01 19.65
CA ARG A 676 8.90 44.43 19.54
C ARG A 676 9.82 45.05 18.50
N ASP A 677 9.24 45.56 17.41
CA ASP A 677 9.98 46.11 16.27
C ASP A 677 11.08 45.15 15.77
N GLY A 678 10.76 43.84 15.77
CA GLY A 678 11.69 42.77 15.37
C GLY A 678 12.63 42.26 16.46
N ALA A 679 12.78 42.97 17.58
CA ALA A 679 13.67 42.58 18.69
C ALA A 679 12.94 41.78 19.78
N GLU A 680 13.62 40.80 20.39
CA GLU A 680 13.01 39.92 21.39
C GLU A 680 12.57 40.67 22.66
N VAL A 681 11.31 40.47 23.05
CA VAL A 681 10.82 40.90 24.35
C VAL A 681 11.20 39.82 25.38
N ARG A 682 12.24 40.11 26.17
CA ARG A 682 12.75 39.21 27.21
C ARG A 682 11.63 38.62 28.08
N GLY A 683 11.59 37.29 28.17
CA GLY A 683 10.63 36.52 28.98
C GLY A 683 9.22 36.41 28.40
N ALA A 684 8.96 37.00 27.23
CA ALA A 684 7.66 36.91 26.57
C ALA A 684 7.59 35.67 25.68
N THR A 685 7.49 34.50 26.30
CA THR A 685 7.52 33.18 25.62
C THR A 685 6.17 32.45 25.62
N GLY A 686 5.13 33.09 26.14
CA GLY A 686 3.78 32.54 26.16
C GLY A 686 3.07 32.67 24.82
N ARG A 687 2.05 31.83 24.61
CA ARG A 687 1.11 31.95 23.48
C ARG A 687 0.35 33.28 23.49
N THR A 688 0.21 33.90 24.65
CA THR A 688 -0.40 35.22 24.82
C THR A 688 0.62 36.25 25.28
N TYR A 689 0.37 37.52 24.94
CA TYR A 689 1.18 38.66 25.37
C TYR A 689 0.30 39.80 25.86
N HIS A 690 0.49 40.16 27.13
CA HIS A 690 -0.13 41.34 27.70
C HIS A 690 0.66 42.59 27.30
N VAL A 691 0.05 43.45 26.48
CA VAL A 691 0.68 44.65 25.93
C VAL A 691 0.99 45.65 27.04
N LYS A 692 2.27 45.95 27.21
CA LYS A 692 2.82 46.83 28.26
C LYS A 692 2.91 48.26 27.76
N SER A 693 3.01 49.21 28.69
CA SER A 693 3.15 50.64 28.34
C SER A 693 4.38 50.93 27.47
N ARG A 694 5.45 50.14 27.63
CA ARG A 694 6.69 50.21 26.84
C ARG A 694 6.54 49.75 25.38
N ASP A 695 5.43 49.11 25.03
CA ASP A 695 5.15 48.69 23.65
C ASP A 695 4.52 49.81 22.82
N ARG A 696 4.09 50.93 23.45
CA ARG A 696 3.38 52.01 22.78
C ARG A 696 4.15 52.51 21.54
N GLY A 697 3.47 52.60 20.41
CA GLY A 697 4.05 53.04 19.14
C GLY A 697 4.85 51.96 18.40
N ALA A 698 5.29 50.90 19.09
CA ALA A 698 5.97 49.77 18.48
C ALA A 698 4.98 48.84 17.75
N ARG A 699 5.51 48.02 16.85
CA ARG A 699 4.80 46.89 16.24
C ARG A 699 5.20 45.61 16.93
N LEU A 700 4.21 44.76 17.21
CA LEU A 700 4.45 43.47 17.85
C LEU A 700 4.35 42.36 16.82
N SER A 701 5.22 41.37 16.90
CA SER A 701 5.11 40.11 16.16
C SER A 701 5.50 38.95 17.08
N VAL A 702 5.31 37.72 16.62
CA VAL A 702 5.72 36.53 17.36
C VAL A 702 6.55 35.63 16.45
N ARG A 703 7.72 35.22 16.92
CA ARG A 703 8.49 34.13 16.34
C ARG A 703 8.03 32.84 17.01
N VAL A 704 7.69 31.85 16.19
CA VAL A 704 7.35 30.50 16.64
C VAL A 704 8.45 29.56 16.18
N THR A 705 8.96 28.76 17.09
CA THR A 705 9.95 27.71 16.81
C THR A 705 9.31 26.35 17.04
N ALA A 706 9.41 25.47 16.07
CA ALA A 706 8.84 24.13 16.08
C ALA A 706 9.95 23.07 16.04
N SER A 707 9.78 21.97 16.76
CA SER A 707 10.75 20.87 16.80
C SER A 707 10.04 19.53 16.66
N ALA A 708 10.62 18.63 15.87
CA ALA A 708 10.19 17.25 15.69
C ALA A 708 11.39 16.31 15.91
N GLY A 709 11.15 15.04 16.23
CA GLY A 709 12.25 14.08 16.47
C GLY A 709 12.97 13.77 15.16
N GLY A 710 14.31 13.85 15.15
CA GLY A 710 15.14 13.70 13.94
C GLY A 710 15.35 14.99 13.16
N TYR A 711 14.56 16.05 13.38
CA TYR A 711 14.58 17.28 12.58
C TYR A 711 15.22 18.47 13.34
N GLU A 712 15.92 19.34 12.61
CA GLU A 712 16.35 20.63 13.16
C GLU A 712 15.15 21.54 13.45
N PRO A 713 15.19 22.37 14.51
CA PRO A 713 14.08 23.26 14.79
C PRO A 713 13.83 24.28 13.67
N GLY A 714 12.59 24.32 13.18
CA GLY A 714 12.11 25.34 12.27
C GLY A 714 11.71 26.62 13.01
N ALA A 715 11.85 27.79 12.38
CA ALA A 715 11.34 29.05 12.92
C ALA A 715 10.60 29.88 11.87
N ALA A 716 9.47 30.47 12.28
CA ALA A 716 8.65 31.33 11.44
C ALA A 716 8.16 32.52 12.26
N THR A 717 8.12 33.69 11.65
CA THR A 717 7.69 34.93 12.32
C THR A 717 6.38 35.42 11.73
N SER A 718 5.43 35.80 12.58
CA SER A 718 4.16 36.35 12.14
C SER A 718 4.34 37.69 11.43
N ALA A 719 3.36 38.08 10.63
CA ALA A 719 3.21 39.48 10.26
C ALA A 719 3.15 40.35 11.53
N ALA A 720 3.71 41.56 11.44
CA ALA A 720 3.72 42.51 12.55
C ALA A 720 2.35 43.21 12.67
N THR A 721 1.91 43.48 13.90
CA THR A 721 0.67 44.21 14.16
C THR A 721 0.73 45.66 13.65
N SER A 722 -0.42 46.34 13.65
CA SER A 722 -0.43 47.80 13.67
C SER A 722 0.26 48.35 14.93
N PRO A 723 0.75 49.60 14.91
CA PRO A 723 1.41 50.21 16.06
C PRO A 723 0.53 50.20 17.33
N VAL A 724 1.14 49.90 18.48
CA VAL A 724 0.41 49.81 19.74
C VAL A 724 -0.17 51.17 20.16
N ARG A 725 -1.49 51.20 20.36
CA ARG A 725 -2.24 52.39 20.82
C ARG A 725 -2.17 52.57 22.34
N SER A 726 -2.24 53.82 22.79
CA SER A 726 -2.33 54.18 24.22
C SER A 726 -3.62 53.67 24.88
N ALA A 727 -3.55 53.32 26.17
CA ALA A 727 -4.74 53.12 26.99
C ALA A 727 -5.48 54.47 27.21
N LYS A 728 -6.82 54.45 27.28
CA LYS A 728 -7.57 55.67 27.68
C LYS A 728 -7.24 55.96 29.16
N PRO A 729 -6.97 57.20 29.57
CA PRO A 729 -6.76 57.52 30.98
C PRO A 729 -8.02 57.18 31.76
N VAL A 730 -7.88 56.41 32.84
CA VAL A 730 -8.97 56.27 33.83
C VAL A 730 -9.06 57.62 34.55
N ARG A 731 -10.15 58.37 34.32
CA ARG A 731 -10.41 59.59 35.09
C ARG A 731 -10.73 59.20 36.54
N HIS A 732 -9.81 59.42 37.46
CA HIS A 732 -10.12 59.45 38.89
C HIS A 732 -11.04 60.67 39.15
N GLY A 733 -12.27 60.43 39.57
CA GLY A 733 -13.19 61.49 39.98
C GLY A 733 -12.64 62.27 41.16
N LYS A 734 -12.59 63.60 41.05
CA LYS A 734 -12.21 64.53 42.13
C LYS A 734 -13.15 64.34 43.35
N PRO A 735 -12.64 64.36 44.59
CA PRO A 735 -13.48 64.28 45.79
C PRO A 735 -14.33 65.55 45.93
N ARG A 736 -15.64 65.38 46.19
CA ARG A 736 -16.58 66.46 46.51
C ARG A 736 -16.16 67.16 47.80
N ARG A 737 -15.85 68.46 47.73
CA ARG A 737 -15.71 69.34 48.90
C ARG A 737 -17.06 69.45 49.63
N ARG A 738 -17.11 69.06 50.89
CA ARG A 738 -18.21 69.38 51.83
C ARG A 738 -18.06 70.83 52.27
N SER A 739 -19.12 71.63 52.09
CA SER A 739 -19.25 72.97 52.66
C SER A 739 -19.55 72.88 54.16
N HIS A 740 -18.73 73.55 54.97
CA HIS A 740 -18.99 73.74 56.40
C HIS A 740 -20.09 74.79 56.60
N HIS A 741 -21.22 74.38 57.20
CA HIS A 741 -22.09 75.29 57.93
C HIS A 741 -21.65 75.32 59.40
N ARG A 742 -21.31 76.52 59.87
CA ARG A 742 -21.12 76.84 61.28
C ARG A 742 -22.50 76.97 61.95
N HIS A 743 -22.73 76.28 63.07
CA HIS A 743 -23.65 76.75 64.10
C HIS A 743 -22.86 77.07 65.37
N VAL A 744 -23.08 78.29 65.84
CA VAL A 744 -22.54 78.87 67.07
C VAL A 744 -23.37 78.38 68.25
N TRP A 745 -22.64 78.21 69.35
CA TRP A 745 -23.01 77.82 70.71
C TRP A 745 -24.08 78.69 71.40
N SER A 746 -24.78 78.13 72.40
CA SER A 746 -24.67 78.59 73.80
C SER A 746 -25.57 77.80 74.78
N ARG A 747 -24.92 77.22 75.81
CA ARG A 747 -25.32 77.02 77.22
C ARG A 747 -26.83 76.95 77.57
N HIS A 748 -27.30 75.79 78.04
CA HIS A 748 -27.38 75.42 79.46
C HIS A 748 -27.61 73.92 79.61
#